data_AF-A0A8H3BMJ3-F1
#
_entry.id   AF-A0A8H3BMJ3-F1
#
_cell.length_a   1.000
_cell.length_b   1.000
_cell.length_c   1.000
_cell.angle_alpha   90.00
_cell.angle_beta   90.00
_cell.angle_gamma   90.00
#
_symmetry.space_group_name_H-M   'P 1'
#
loop_
_entity.id
_entity.type
_entity.pdbx_description
1 polymer ?
#
loop_
_entity_poly.entity_id
_entity_poly.type
_entity_poly.pdbx_seq_one_letter_code
_entity_poly.pdbx_strand_id
1 'polypeptide(L)'
;MTRSLAPHRITPASLSLPSDKVSESASNLASIAPKVNPISKTCAISASSFFDLVVMGAGPAGLALVSRILESRPAALYTDQEHVYLHWLQRSRNPSLLKTRKRGAGSDWVVVDGASSEKSGCYCGGRMRILVLDKLGEGWMTNWNRHFEAFNITHLRSPLFWHPGPADLDALITFAERKGRSKSGPPTVLYSQTRSTSPRPELIEIPGCVGAEISKHKRTSRRSRQETNYARLVQKSGPTINERDRRDYFTPGTALFHDFVQEDVVQRYGLASSAPWPEAKSGLNNPHTGAITMLKGEVASLDWVPLHVEGSGHTAGFCVQTNDGACVGAKVVVCAVGMGGCPSIPPVLSSSTCGSTKLEMHGPGWAHSSFLTNPSYTFPPEYCNRGTAVVIGGGLTSAQICHLALQKGFFKVVLVLRGFMKVKPFDVSLDWIGRYSNLKKMEFWQEEDSLQRLNMLRSARNGGSITPTYAKILKMHQDRGALEILTNTSLEGAQWDDETKTWSLDIRTSDPPSSPAEKSQVSNITCDFIVSATGTTPSFSSLPFIKSLSRNSSLPVCPMVGGLPVLTSHLQWPGLPLFCVGGYSALQVGPAAFNLGGMREAADRVVERLEELAIGRDLDDEDVGIDMKATEEEVKNDYTYFDFNLLSVEG
;
A
#
# COMPACT_ATOMS: atom_id res chain seq x y z
N MET A 1 -4.01 5.26 -66.81
CA MET A 1 -5.38 4.96 -66.33
C MET A 1 -5.38 5.06 -64.81
N THR A 2 -5.98 6.14 -64.34
CA THR A 2 -6.22 6.55 -62.96
C THR A 2 -7.18 5.62 -62.23
N ARG A 3 -6.82 5.12 -61.04
CA ARG A 3 -7.80 4.77 -60.01
C ARG A 3 -7.39 5.40 -58.68
N SER A 4 -8.13 6.46 -58.39
CA SER A 4 -8.17 7.30 -57.20
C SER A 4 -8.17 6.51 -55.90
N LEU A 5 -7.37 6.97 -54.94
CA LEU A 5 -7.56 6.70 -53.51
C LEU A 5 -8.95 7.19 -53.09
N ALA A 6 -9.63 6.42 -52.24
CA ALA A 6 -10.92 6.78 -51.67
C ALA A 6 -10.76 7.99 -50.71
N PRO A 7 -11.75 8.91 -50.64
CA PRO A 7 -11.61 10.15 -49.89
C PRO A 7 -11.55 9.88 -48.38
N HIS A 8 -10.65 10.63 -47.72
CA HIS A 8 -10.61 10.77 -46.26
C HIS A 8 -12.01 11.08 -45.72
N ARG A 9 -12.41 10.40 -44.64
CA ARG A 9 -13.57 10.80 -43.83
C ARG A 9 -13.36 12.26 -43.42
N ILE A 10 -14.20 13.14 -43.98
CA ILE A 10 -14.32 14.54 -43.59
C ILE A 10 -14.82 14.55 -42.15
N THR A 11 -14.00 15.07 -41.22
CA THR A 11 -14.45 15.41 -39.87
C THR A 11 -15.48 16.54 -40.01
N PRO A 12 -16.73 16.40 -39.53
CA PRO A 12 -17.70 17.47 -39.65
C PRO A 12 -17.25 18.69 -38.84
N ALA A 13 -17.30 19.87 -39.44
CA ALA A 13 -16.90 21.15 -38.82
C ALA A 13 -17.88 21.64 -37.73
N SER A 14 -18.97 20.91 -37.48
CA SER A 14 -19.87 21.14 -36.36
C SER A 14 -20.44 19.81 -35.88
N LEU A 15 -20.10 19.42 -34.66
CA LEU A 15 -20.81 18.37 -33.92
C LEU A 15 -22.13 18.99 -33.43
N SER A 16 -23.25 18.67 -34.09
CA SER A 16 -24.57 18.96 -33.54
C SER A 16 -24.80 18.02 -32.35
N LEU A 17 -24.63 18.54 -31.13
CA LEU A 17 -25.07 17.89 -29.91
C LEU A 17 -26.59 17.65 -29.98
N PRO A 18 -27.10 16.51 -29.52
CA PRO A 18 -28.54 16.32 -29.36
C PRO A 18 -29.08 17.41 -28.43
N SER A 19 -30.24 17.97 -28.77
CA SER A 19 -30.90 19.00 -27.97
C SER A 19 -31.04 18.55 -26.52
N ASP A 20 -30.44 19.32 -25.61
CA ASP A 20 -30.59 19.23 -24.17
C ASP A 20 -32.06 19.27 -23.77
N LYS A 21 -32.68 18.10 -23.66
CA LYS A 21 -33.71 17.88 -22.64
C LYS A 21 -32.97 17.45 -21.39
N VAL A 22 -32.41 18.44 -20.70
CA VAL A 22 -31.99 18.34 -19.31
C VAL A 22 -33.20 17.91 -18.52
N SER A 23 -33.23 16.65 -18.07
CA SER A 23 -34.01 16.30 -16.89
C SER A 23 -33.32 16.97 -15.69
N GLU A 24 -34.04 17.86 -15.01
CA GLU A 24 -33.65 18.54 -13.77
C GLU A 24 -33.47 17.57 -12.58
N SER A 25 -32.67 16.52 -12.73
CA SER A 25 -32.45 15.53 -11.66
C SER A 25 -30.97 15.20 -11.40
N ALA A 26 -30.02 15.86 -12.06
CA ALA A 26 -28.60 15.57 -11.90
C ALA A 26 -27.75 16.71 -11.28
N SER A 27 -28.32 17.88 -10.98
CA SER A 27 -27.59 19.02 -10.39
C SER A 27 -27.79 19.23 -8.87
N ASN A 28 -28.54 18.36 -8.18
CA ASN A 28 -28.86 18.50 -6.74
C ASN A 28 -28.14 17.48 -5.82
N LEU A 29 -27.03 16.87 -6.24
CA LEU A 29 -26.24 15.95 -5.41
C LEU A 29 -24.95 16.55 -4.83
N ALA A 30 -24.69 17.84 -5.09
CA ALA A 30 -23.81 18.63 -4.26
C ALA A 30 -24.58 19.08 -3.00
N SER A 31 -23.96 18.92 -1.82
CA SER A 31 -24.43 19.39 -0.51
C SER A 31 -25.71 18.76 0.08
N ILE A 32 -25.67 17.49 0.47
CA ILE A 32 -26.47 17.04 1.63
C ILE A 32 -25.57 16.20 2.52
N ALA A 33 -24.86 16.84 3.46
CA ALA A 33 -24.42 16.13 4.67
C ALA A 33 -25.68 15.47 5.28
N PRO A 34 -25.64 14.19 5.69
CA PRO A 34 -26.83 13.52 6.20
C PRO A 34 -27.39 14.33 7.37
N LYS A 35 -28.68 14.68 7.29
CA LYS A 35 -29.39 15.38 8.37
C LYS A 35 -29.29 14.53 9.62
N VAL A 36 -28.52 15.01 10.59
CA VAL A 36 -28.35 14.30 11.87
C VAL A 36 -29.67 14.41 12.64
N ASN A 37 -30.18 13.30 13.16
CA ASN A 37 -31.39 13.29 13.97
C ASN A 37 -31.21 14.22 15.18
N PRO A 38 -32.16 15.13 15.46
CA PRO A 38 -32.05 16.11 16.56
C PRO A 38 -32.06 15.50 17.97
N ILE A 39 -32.21 14.17 18.08
CA ILE A 39 -32.23 13.42 19.35
C ILE A 39 -30.82 12.86 19.69
N SER A 40 -29.86 12.93 18.77
CA SER A 40 -28.48 12.51 19.03
C SER A 40 -27.81 13.46 20.01
N LYS A 41 -27.23 12.94 21.11
CA LYS A 41 -26.41 13.73 22.05
C LYS A 41 -25.28 14.43 21.28
N THR A 42 -25.20 15.75 21.39
CA THR A 42 -24.08 16.55 20.88
C THR A 42 -22.79 16.19 21.61
N CYS A 43 -21.70 15.97 20.88
CA CYS A 43 -20.39 15.71 21.45
C CYS A 43 -19.58 17.01 21.56
N ALA A 44 -19.15 17.37 22.77
CA ALA A 44 -18.29 18.53 22.99
C ALA A 44 -16.84 18.18 22.66
N ILE A 45 -16.19 19.00 21.82
CA ILE A 45 -14.81 18.83 21.35
C ILE A 45 -14.05 20.14 21.58
N SER A 46 -12.85 20.07 22.18
CA SER A 46 -12.00 21.25 22.30
C SER A 46 -11.48 21.70 20.93
N ALA A 47 -11.21 23.00 20.76
CA ALA A 47 -10.66 23.51 19.50
C ALA A 47 -9.33 22.83 19.09
N SER A 48 -8.51 22.47 20.08
CA SER A 48 -7.25 21.74 19.85
C SER A 48 -7.49 20.31 19.35
N SER A 49 -8.60 19.68 19.74
CA SER A 49 -8.93 18.29 19.39
C SER A 49 -9.82 18.15 18.14
N PHE A 50 -10.04 19.24 17.41
CA PHE A 50 -10.78 19.24 16.15
C PHE A 50 -9.83 19.31 14.95
N PHE A 51 -10.03 18.44 13.96
CA PHE A 51 -9.20 18.34 12.76
C PHE A 51 -10.06 18.32 11.50
N ASP A 52 -9.52 18.80 10.39
CA ASP A 52 -10.18 18.69 9.08
C ASP A 52 -10.13 17.24 8.56
N LEU A 53 -8.99 16.57 8.77
CA LEU A 53 -8.75 15.21 8.31
C LEU A 53 -8.13 14.36 9.41
N VAL A 54 -8.70 13.18 9.68
CA VAL A 54 -8.07 12.13 10.51
C VAL A 54 -7.73 10.93 9.62
N VAL A 55 -6.46 10.52 9.62
CA VAL A 55 -5.98 9.32 8.95
C VAL A 55 -5.69 8.24 10.00
N MET A 56 -6.40 7.11 9.91
CA MET A 56 -6.21 5.97 10.81
C MET A 56 -5.24 4.95 10.20
N GLY A 57 -4.02 4.91 10.72
CA GLY A 57 -2.96 3.98 10.36
C GLY A 57 -1.77 4.64 9.67
N ALA A 58 -0.56 4.36 10.17
CA ALA A 58 0.71 4.89 9.65
C ALA A 58 1.48 3.89 8.77
N GLY A 59 0.74 3.02 8.07
CA GLY A 59 1.30 2.07 7.11
C GLY A 59 1.59 2.69 5.73
N PRO A 60 1.95 1.87 4.73
CA PRO A 60 2.28 2.36 3.38
C PRO A 60 1.16 3.18 2.73
N ALA A 61 -0.09 2.76 2.88
CA ALA A 61 -1.24 3.45 2.29
C ALA A 61 -1.52 4.81 2.97
N GLY A 62 -1.41 4.89 4.30
CA GLY A 62 -1.53 6.15 5.02
C GLY A 62 -0.40 7.12 4.66
N LEU A 63 0.83 6.61 4.54
CA LEU A 63 1.98 7.41 4.14
C LEU A 63 1.84 7.93 2.71
N ALA A 64 1.42 7.08 1.77
CA ALA A 64 1.17 7.48 0.39
C ALA A 64 0.10 8.58 0.30
N LEU A 65 -0.99 8.47 1.09
CA LEU A 65 -2.03 9.49 1.15
C LEU A 65 -1.52 10.83 1.70
N VAL A 66 -0.89 10.81 2.88
CA VAL A 66 -0.43 12.05 3.53
C VAL A 66 0.67 12.71 2.71
N SER A 67 1.64 11.94 2.20
CA SER A 67 2.66 12.49 1.30
C SER A 67 2.06 13.03 0.00
N ARG A 68 1.04 12.39 -0.57
CA ARG A 68 0.33 12.89 -1.76
C ARG A 68 -0.38 14.22 -1.50
N ILE A 69 -1.00 14.39 -0.33
CA ILE A 69 -1.58 15.69 0.10
C ILE A 69 -0.49 16.76 0.23
N LEU A 70 0.71 16.37 0.67
CA LEU A 70 1.83 17.30 0.84
C LEU A 70 2.60 17.57 -0.46
N GLU A 71 2.33 16.83 -1.53
CA GLU A 71 3.01 16.97 -2.80
C GLU A 71 2.24 17.92 -3.72
N SER A 72 2.86 19.08 -3.96
CA SER A 72 2.36 20.09 -4.92
C SER A 72 2.30 19.60 -6.36
N ARG A 73 3.24 18.72 -6.78
CA ARG A 73 3.35 18.22 -8.16
C ARG A 73 3.50 16.71 -8.20
N PRO A 74 2.42 15.97 -7.91
CA PRO A 74 2.43 14.52 -7.92
C PRO A 74 2.62 13.99 -9.35
N ALA A 75 3.36 12.90 -9.51
CA ALA A 75 3.55 12.26 -10.82
C ALA A 75 2.25 11.82 -11.48
N ALA A 76 1.18 11.61 -10.70
CA ALA A 76 -0.12 11.18 -11.20
C ALA A 76 -0.84 12.22 -12.07
N LEU A 77 -0.52 13.52 -11.94
CA LEU A 77 -1.20 14.60 -12.64
C LEU A 77 -0.52 15.04 -13.94
N TYR A 78 0.69 14.55 -14.22
CA TYR A 78 1.54 15.04 -15.30
C TYR A 78 2.13 13.89 -16.10
N THR A 79 2.29 14.09 -17.41
CA THR A 79 3.17 13.21 -18.19
C THR A 79 4.62 13.38 -17.74
N ASP A 80 5.48 12.38 -18.00
CA ASP A 80 6.91 12.45 -17.65
C ASP A 80 7.58 13.75 -18.13
N GLN A 81 7.23 14.22 -19.34
CA GLN A 81 7.79 15.44 -19.93
C GLN A 81 7.31 16.70 -19.22
N GLU A 82 6.01 16.80 -18.94
CA GLU A 82 5.44 17.92 -18.18
C GLU A 82 5.99 17.96 -16.77
N HIS A 83 6.13 16.81 -16.12
CA HIS A 83 6.66 16.69 -14.77
C HIS A 83 8.11 17.19 -14.69
N VAL A 84 8.96 16.76 -15.63
CA VAL A 84 10.35 17.23 -15.75
C VAL A 84 10.40 18.75 -16.00
N TYR A 85 9.57 19.26 -16.91
CA TYR A 85 9.53 20.69 -17.23
C TYR A 85 9.07 21.54 -16.03
N LEU A 86 8.05 21.11 -15.30
CA LEU A 86 7.56 21.80 -14.12
C LEU A 86 8.56 21.76 -12.96
N HIS A 87 9.27 20.64 -12.79
CA HIS A 87 10.38 20.56 -11.84
C HIS A 87 11.55 21.48 -12.24
N TRP A 88 11.88 21.55 -13.53
CA TRP A 88 12.86 22.50 -14.05
C TRP A 88 12.42 23.95 -13.77
N LEU A 89 11.17 24.32 -14.09
CA LEU A 89 10.62 25.65 -13.80
C LEU A 89 10.67 26.01 -12.32
N GLN A 90 10.45 25.06 -11.41
CA GLN A 90 10.58 25.31 -9.97
C GLN A 90 12.03 25.52 -9.55
N ARG A 91 12.96 24.72 -10.07
CA ARG A 91 14.40 24.94 -9.86
C ARG A 91 14.84 26.30 -10.43
N SER A 92 14.21 26.75 -11.51
CA SER A 92 14.48 28.04 -12.16
C SER A 92 13.74 29.22 -11.51
N ARG A 93 12.63 28.98 -10.79
CA ARG A 93 11.89 29.99 -9.98
C ARG A 93 12.49 30.19 -8.59
N ASN A 94 13.20 29.19 -8.07
CA ASN A 94 14.13 29.30 -6.95
C ASN A 94 15.53 28.93 -7.45
N PRO A 95 16.14 29.73 -8.35
CA PRO A 95 17.56 29.61 -8.48
C PRO A 95 18.07 29.97 -7.10
N SER A 96 18.85 29.09 -6.48
CA SER A 96 19.83 29.55 -5.53
C SER A 96 20.77 30.47 -6.31
N LEU A 97 20.33 31.70 -6.58
CA LEU A 97 21.24 32.81 -6.76
C LEU A 97 22.04 32.76 -5.48
N LEU A 98 23.28 32.26 -5.59
CA LEU A 98 24.25 32.27 -4.51
C LEU A 98 24.21 33.71 -3.98
N LYS A 99 23.62 33.91 -2.79
CA LYS A 99 23.60 35.23 -2.17
C LYS A 99 25.05 35.53 -1.87
N THR A 100 25.66 36.37 -2.69
CA THR A 100 27.05 36.76 -2.51
C THR A 100 27.07 38.09 -1.79
N ARG A 101 27.93 38.22 -0.78
CA ARG A 101 28.17 39.48 -0.09
C ARG A 101 29.59 39.93 -0.36
N LYS A 102 29.75 41.22 -0.66
CA LYS A 102 31.05 41.85 -0.89
C LYS A 102 31.81 41.97 0.44
N ARG A 103 33.06 41.48 0.49
CA ARG A 103 33.95 41.69 1.65
C ARG A 103 34.77 42.96 1.43
N GLY A 104 34.35 44.06 2.05
CA GLY A 104 35.10 45.32 2.04
C GLY A 104 35.14 46.02 0.67
N ALA A 105 36.14 46.88 0.47
CA ALA A 105 36.24 47.77 -0.70
C ALA A 105 36.77 47.10 -1.98
N GLY A 106 37.19 45.83 -1.93
CA GLY A 106 37.71 45.08 -3.08
C GLY A 106 36.63 44.35 -3.91
N SER A 107 37.04 43.66 -4.98
CA SER A 107 36.16 42.90 -5.89
C SER A 107 35.80 41.49 -5.41
N ASP A 108 36.17 41.12 -4.18
CA ASP A 108 35.96 39.77 -3.65
C ASP A 108 34.53 39.57 -3.10
N TRP A 109 33.86 38.54 -3.62
CA TRP A 109 32.51 38.12 -3.25
C TRP A 109 32.56 36.78 -2.54
N VAL A 110 31.90 36.68 -1.39
CA VAL A 110 31.81 35.43 -0.61
C VAL A 110 30.37 34.94 -0.61
N VAL A 111 30.19 33.64 -0.82
CA VAL A 111 28.88 32.97 -0.72
C VAL A 111 28.38 33.02 0.72
N VAL A 112 27.16 33.50 0.90
CA VAL A 112 26.44 33.48 2.18
C VAL A 112 25.59 32.22 2.20
N ASP A 113 26.01 31.21 2.98
CA ASP A 113 25.14 30.08 3.31
C ASP A 113 24.05 30.58 4.25
N GLY A 114 22.88 30.91 3.68
CA GLY A 114 21.83 31.57 4.44
C GLY A 114 20.51 31.70 3.67
N ALA A 115 19.86 30.57 3.44
CA ALA A 115 18.40 30.41 3.53
C ALA A 115 18.09 28.92 3.35
N SER A 116 17.73 28.25 4.44
CA SER A 116 16.95 27.03 4.35
C SER A 116 15.76 27.32 3.45
N SER A 117 15.73 26.74 2.26
CA SER A 117 14.53 26.73 1.41
C SER A 117 13.45 26.06 2.24
N GLU A 118 12.58 26.84 2.88
CA GLU A 118 11.32 26.37 3.42
C GLU A 118 10.55 25.79 2.24
N LYS A 119 10.65 24.47 2.06
CA LYS A 119 9.85 23.71 1.09
C LYS A 119 8.44 23.55 1.67
N SER A 120 7.78 24.64 2.04
CA SER A 120 6.38 24.61 2.45
C SER A 120 5.53 24.63 1.18
N GLY A 121 5.13 23.45 0.73
CA GLY A 121 4.24 23.31 -0.41
C GLY A 121 3.27 22.17 -0.22
N CYS A 122 2.56 22.11 0.92
CA CYS A 122 1.35 21.29 0.99
C CYS A 122 0.45 21.67 -0.19
N TYR A 123 -0.20 20.72 -0.85
CA TYR A 123 -1.26 21.02 -1.82
C TYR A 123 -2.29 22.00 -1.23
N CYS A 124 -2.63 21.79 0.04
CA CYS A 124 -3.54 22.61 0.82
C CYS A 124 -3.00 24.01 1.19
N GLY A 125 -1.78 24.38 0.80
CA GLY A 125 -1.12 25.60 1.27
C GLY A 125 -0.86 25.65 2.79
N GLY A 126 -0.90 24.49 3.46
CA GLY A 126 -0.77 24.36 4.92
C GLY A 126 -2.07 24.60 5.70
N ARG A 127 -3.21 24.74 5.00
CA ARG A 127 -4.49 25.14 5.59
C ARG A 127 -5.26 23.98 6.26
N MET A 128 -5.01 22.74 5.85
CA MET A 128 -5.71 21.58 6.40
C MET A 128 -5.04 21.09 7.68
N ARG A 129 -5.78 21.01 8.79
CA ARG A 129 -5.32 20.34 10.02
C ARG A 129 -5.51 18.83 9.90
N ILE A 130 -4.40 18.09 9.83
CA ILE A 130 -4.37 16.64 9.65
C ILE A 130 -3.92 15.97 10.95
N LEU A 131 -4.66 14.97 11.40
CA LEU A 131 -4.24 14.06 12.47
C LEU A 131 -3.96 12.67 11.88
N VAL A 132 -2.81 12.10 12.19
CA VAL A 132 -2.50 10.69 11.94
C VAL A 132 -2.55 9.94 13.27
N LEU A 133 -3.41 8.93 13.35
CA LEU A 133 -3.53 8.03 14.50
C LEU A 133 -2.98 6.65 14.12
N ASP A 134 -2.00 6.16 14.86
CA ASP A 134 -1.51 4.79 14.72
C ASP A 134 -1.42 4.09 16.08
N LYS A 135 -1.82 2.81 16.13
CA LYS A 135 -1.83 2.04 17.37
C LYS A 135 -0.43 1.79 17.97
N LEU A 136 0.61 1.80 17.14
CA LEU A 136 1.99 1.56 17.59
C LEU A 136 2.67 2.87 17.95
N GLY A 137 2.53 3.90 17.10
CA GLY A 137 3.07 5.24 17.37
C GLY A 137 4.60 5.35 17.39
N GLU A 138 5.33 4.35 16.92
CA GLU A 138 6.82 4.37 16.87
C GLU A 138 7.36 4.98 15.56
N GLY A 139 6.47 5.56 14.74
CA GLY A 139 6.78 6.16 13.45
C GLY A 139 6.14 5.44 12.27
N TRP A 140 6.33 6.01 11.08
CA TRP A 140 5.81 5.48 9.83
C TRP A 140 6.39 4.10 9.51
N MET A 141 5.56 3.23 8.93
CA MET A 141 5.93 1.88 8.48
C MET A 141 6.34 0.92 9.62
N THR A 142 6.14 1.26 10.89
CA THR A 142 6.56 0.42 12.04
C THR A 142 6.08 -1.03 11.91
N ASN A 143 4.77 -1.24 11.72
CA ASN A 143 4.23 -2.60 11.60
C ASN A 143 4.81 -3.34 10.38
N TRP A 144 5.01 -2.64 9.26
CA TRP A 144 5.63 -3.22 8.06
C TRP A 144 7.06 -3.67 8.35
N ASN A 145 7.86 -2.84 9.00
CA ASN A 145 9.25 -3.15 9.35
C ASN A 145 9.33 -4.36 10.29
N ARG A 146 8.46 -4.44 11.30
CA ARG A 146 8.36 -5.61 12.20
C ARG A 146 8.06 -6.91 11.44
N HIS A 147 7.20 -6.88 10.43
CA HIS A 147 6.93 -8.07 9.60
C HIS A 147 8.18 -8.50 8.81
N PHE A 148 8.90 -7.53 8.24
CA PHE A 148 10.12 -7.81 7.48
C PHE A 148 11.24 -8.38 8.36
N GLU A 149 11.40 -7.84 9.57
CA GLU A 149 12.35 -8.31 10.57
C GLU A 149 12.00 -9.70 11.08
N ALA A 150 10.76 -9.91 11.53
CA ALA A 150 10.29 -11.19 12.08
C ALA A 150 10.46 -12.35 11.08
N PHE A 151 10.31 -12.09 9.79
CA PHE A 151 10.46 -13.09 8.73
C PHE A 151 11.84 -13.10 8.05
N ASN A 152 12.79 -12.27 8.52
CA ASN A 152 14.12 -12.12 7.94
C ASN A 152 14.08 -11.87 6.41
N ILE A 153 13.17 -11.00 5.97
CA ILE A 153 12.98 -10.69 4.54
C ILE A 153 14.09 -9.74 4.11
N THR A 154 15.00 -10.25 3.25
CA THR A 154 16.17 -9.47 2.79
C THR A 154 15.87 -8.56 1.61
N HIS A 155 14.91 -8.92 0.77
CA HIS A 155 14.49 -8.18 -0.42
C HIS A 155 12.97 -8.19 -0.51
N LEU A 156 12.41 -7.10 -1.01
CA LEU A 156 10.98 -7.03 -1.27
C LEU A 156 10.57 -8.04 -2.34
N ARG A 157 9.26 -8.27 -2.45
CA ARG A 157 8.66 -8.99 -3.59
C ARG A 157 8.13 -8.05 -4.67
N SER A 158 8.12 -6.76 -4.37
CA SER A 158 7.55 -5.69 -5.18
C SER A 158 8.60 -5.12 -6.14
N PRO A 159 8.21 -4.73 -7.37
CA PRO A 159 9.09 -4.01 -8.27
C PRO A 159 9.40 -2.59 -7.76
N LEU A 160 10.38 -1.91 -8.37
CA LEU A 160 10.88 -0.62 -7.89
C LEU A 160 9.82 0.47 -7.86
N PHE A 161 8.92 0.50 -8.83
CA PHE A 161 7.83 1.47 -8.94
C PHE A 161 6.70 1.26 -7.92
N TRP A 162 6.78 0.28 -7.03
CA TRP A 162 5.80 0.05 -5.96
C TRP A 162 6.30 0.61 -4.63
N HIS A 163 6.15 1.92 -4.46
CA HIS A 163 6.62 2.66 -3.29
C HIS A 163 5.70 3.85 -2.95
N PRO A 164 5.69 4.35 -1.69
CA PRO A 164 4.70 5.34 -1.25
C PRO A 164 4.98 6.76 -1.75
N GLY A 165 6.18 7.03 -2.28
CA GLY A 165 6.54 8.36 -2.80
C GLY A 165 5.61 8.83 -3.92
N PRO A 166 5.01 10.04 -3.80
CA PRO A 166 4.08 10.59 -4.81
C PRO A 166 4.79 11.44 -5.87
N ALA A 167 6.04 11.84 -5.62
CA ALA A 167 6.77 12.77 -6.46
C ALA A 167 7.09 12.20 -7.84
N ASP A 168 7.55 10.96 -7.93
CA ASP A 168 8.05 10.36 -9.18
C ASP A 168 7.78 8.84 -9.17
N LEU A 169 7.51 8.26 -10.35
CA LEU A 169 7.42 6.83 -10.55
C LEU A 169 8.77 6.11 -10.34
N ASP A 170 9.86 6.79 -10.71
CA ASP A 170 11.23 6.29 -10.69
C ASP A 170 11.98 6.71 -9.41
N ALA A 171 11.27 7.19 -8.38
CA ALA A 171 11.90 7.78 -7.20
C ALA A 171 12.85 6.81 -6.48
N LEU A 172 12.46 5.53 -6.37
CA LEU A 172 13.28 4.53 -5.67
C LEU A 172 14.53 4.11 -6.46
N ILE A 173 14.45 3.98 -7.79
CA ILE A 173 15.63 3.68 -8.61
C ILE A 173 16.59 4.86 -8.62
N THR A 174 16.07 6.08 -8.75
CA THR A 174 16.84 7.32 -8.67
C THR A 174 17.53 7.46 -7.31
N PHE A 175 16.84 7.12 -6.22
CA PHE A 175 17.43 7.07 -4.87
C PHE A 175 18.58 6.07 -4.80
N ALA A 176 18.39 4.86 -5.33
CA ALA A 176 19.42 3.83 -5.35
C ALA A 176 20.66 4.27 -6.12
N GLU A 177 20.50 4.89 -7.29
CA GLU A 177 21.59 5.46 -8.08
C GLU A 177 22.31 6.58 -7.32
N ARG A 178 21.56 7.53 -6.76
CA ARG A 178 22.09 8.65 -5.97
C ARG A 178 22.92 8.19 -4.77
N LYS A 179 22.56 7.06 -4.16
CA LYS A 179 23.28 6.46 -3.03
C LYS A 179 24.38 5.47 -3.45
N GLY A 180 24.60 5.25 -4.75
CA GLY A 180 25.57 4.26 -5.25
C GLY A 180 25.18 2.80 -4.96
N ARG A 181 23.89 2.55 -4.73
CA ARG A 181 23.29 1.27 -4.32
C ARG A 181 22.44 0.62 -5.41
N SER A 182 22.56 1.05 -6.67
CA SER A 182 21.79 0.50 -7.81
C SER A 182 22.38 -0.79 -8.40
N LYS A 183 23.39 -1.40 -7.78
CA LYS A 183 24.01 -2.63 -8.27
C LYS A 183 22.99 -3.77 -8.28
N SER A 184 22.77 -4.35 -9.46
CA SER A 184 21.83 -5.45 -9.65
C SER A 184 22.50 -6.83 -9.74
N GLY A 185 21.72 -7.89 -9.54
CA GLY A 185 22.18 -9.25 -9.72
C GLY A 185 21.05 -10.29 -9.81
N PRO A 186 21.42 -11.54 -10.17
CA PRO A 186 20.44 -12.61 -10.35
C PRO A 186 19.90 -13.11 -9.00
N PRO A 187 18.68 -13.69 -8.97
CA PRO A 187 18.08 -14.24 -7.74
C PRO A 187 18.89 -15.38 -7.11
N THR A 188 19.78 -16.02 -7.87
CA THR A 188 20.64 -17.11 -7.41
C THR A 188 21.51 -16.72 -6.22
N VAL A 189 21.85 -15.44 -6.07
CA VAL A 189 22.64 -14.96 -4.92
C VAL A 189 21.92 -15.14 -3.58
N LEU A 190 20.59 -15.27 -3.58
CA LEU A 190 19.79 -15.45 -2.37
C LEU A 190 19.78 -16.89 -1.88
N TYR A 191 20.21 -17.84 -2.70
CA TYR A 191 20.10 -19.26 -2.41
C TYR A 191 21.32 -20.10 -2.87
N SER A 192 22.35 -19.46 -3.43
CA SER A 192 23.62 -20.09 -3.75
C SER A 192 24.40 -20.41 -2.47
N GLN A 193 25.04 -21.58 -2.45
CA GLN A 193 25.83 -22.08 -1.32
C GLN A 193 27.22 -21.45 -1.24
N THR A 194 27.67 -20.79 -2.30
CA THR A 194 28.96 -20.10 -2.32
C THR A 194 28.89 -18.93 -1.35
N ARG A 195 29.62 -19.02 -0.23
CA ARG A 195 29.95 -17.88 0.64
C ARG A 195 30.69 -16.84 -0.20
N SER A 196 29.93 -15.97 -0.89
CA SER A 196 30.53 -14.81 -1.52
C SER A 196 30.90 -13.83 -0.42
N THR A 197 32.17 -13.46 -0.37
CA THR A 197 32.69 -12.39 0.49
C THR A 197 32.23 -11.00 0.01
N SER A 198 31.66 -10.90 -1.20
CA SER A 198 31.09 -9.66 -1.72
C SER A 198 29.73 -9.34 -1.09
N PRO A 199 29.42 -8.06 -0.83
CA PRO A 199 28.07 -7.65 -0.41
C PRO A 199 27.02 -8.09 -1.45
N ARG A 200 25.85 -8.51 -0.96
CA ARG A 200 24.73 -8.88 -1.82
C ARG A 200 24.30 -7.65 -2.66
N PRO A 201 23.94 -7.84 -3.94
CA PRO A 201 23.38 -6.75 -4.72
C PRO A 201 22.06 -6.29 -4.09
N GLU A 202 21.81 -4.99 -4.11
CA GLU A 202 20.60 -4.37 -3.55
C GLU A 202 19.40 -4.53 -4.48
N LEU A 203 19.63 -4.67 -5.79
CA LEU A 203 18.59 -4.89 -6.78
C LEU A 203 18.63 -6.33 -7.28
N ILE A 204 17.55 -7.08 -7.08
CA ILE A 204 17.46 -8.48 -7.53
C ILE A 204 16.51 -8.58 -8.72
N GLU A 205 16.94 -9.28 -9.76
CA GLU A 205 16.09 -9.59 -10.91
C GLU A 205 14.83 -10.37 -10.49
N ILE A 206 13.67 -9.93 -10.98
CA ILE A 206 12.41 -10.65 -10.79
C ILE A 206 12.29 -11.76 -11.86
N PRO A 207 12.34 -13.05 -11.49
CA PRO A 207 12.36 -14.12 -12.49
C PRO A 207 11.04 -14.20 -13.24
N GLY A 208 11.13 -14.34 -14.57
CA GLY A 208 9.96 -14.29 -15.46
C GLY A 208 9.53 -12.88 -15.85
N CYS A 209 10.20 -11.87 -15.31
CA CYS A 209 10.05 -10.47 -15.69
C CYS A 209 11.32 -9.96 -16.38
N VAL A 210 12.45 -10.10 -15.69
CA VAL A 210 13.79 -9.68 -16.15
C VAL A 210 14.81 -10.79 -15.91
N GLY A 211 16.04 -10.59 -16.40
CA GLY A 211 17.15 -11.53 -16.29
C GLY A 211 17.40 -12.36 -17.55
N ALA A 212 18.40 -13.25 -17.48
CA ALA A 212 18.85 -14.04 -18.61
C ALA A 212 17.72 -14.93 -19.16
N GLU A 213 17.34 -14.72 -20.43
CA GLU A 213 16.34 -15.54 -21.10
C GLU A 213 16.76 -17.01 -21.13
N ILE A 214 15.81 -17.92 -20.88
CA ILE A 214 16.05 -19.35 -21.02
C ILE A 214 16.41 -19.62 -22.48
N SER A 215 17.62 -20.13 -22.73
CA SER A 215 18.10 -20.41 -24.08
C SER A 215 17.11 -21.29 -24.86
N LYS A 216 17.03 -21.07 -26.18
CA LYS A 216 16.16 -21.81 -27.12
C LYS A 216 16.30 -23.33 -26.95
N HIS A 217 17.52 -23.81 -26.65
CA HIS A 217 17.81 -25.22 -26.39
C HIS A 217 17.21 -25.73 -25.07
N LYS A 218 17.35 -24.97 -23.98
CA LYS A 218 16.80 -25.32 -22.65
C LYS A 218 15.27 -25.21 -22.59
N ARG A 219 14.69 -24.37 -23.45
CA ARG A 219 13.24 -24.25 -23.67
C ARG A 219 12.68 -25.43 -24.47
N THR A 220 13.49 -26.00 -25.37
CA THR A 220 13.12 -27.16 -26.19
C THR A 220 13.15 -28.48 -25.40
N SER A 221 14.03 -28.59 -24.39
CA SER A 221 14.14 -29.82 -23.58
C SER A 221 13.05 -29.99 -22.50
N ARG A 222 12.23 -28.96 -22.22
CA ARG A 222 11.19 -28.96 -21.18
C ARG A 222 9.78 -29.31 -21.68
N ARG A 223 9.64 -29.95 -22.85
CA ARG A 223 8.33 -30.13 -23.50
C ARG A 223 7.49 -31.25 -22.87
N SER A 224 6.55 -30.88 -21.99
CA SER A 224 5.29 -31.62 -21.81
C SER A 224 4.20 -31.09 -22.77
N ARG A 225 3.26 -31.94 -23.22
CA ARG A 225 2.19 -31.58 -24.19
C ARG A 225 1.29 -30.43 -23.72
N GLN A 226 1.11 -30.26 -22.42
CA GLN A 226 0.25 -29.22 -21.81
C GLN A 226 0.95 -27.85 -21.80
N GLU A 227 2.26 -27.81 -21.55
CA GLU A 227 3.07 -26.57 -21.62
C GLU A 227 3.24 -26.05 -23.05
N THR A 228 3.13 -26.91 -24.07
CA THR A 228 3.21 -26.48 -25.49
C THR A 228 2.09 -25.52 -25.91
N ASN A 229 0.88 -25.68 -25.37
CA ASN A 229 -0.24 -24.80 -25.72
C ASN A 229 -0.12 -23.44 -25.03
N TYR A 230 0.28 -23.42 -23.75
CA TYR A 230 0.55 -22.19 -23.01
C TYR A 230 1.79 -21.44 -23.56
N ALA A 231 2.87 -22.15 -23.88
CA ALA A 231 4.07 -21.57 -24.47
C ALA A 231 3.81 -20.97 -25.87
N ARG A 232 2.95 -21.58 -26.69
CA ARG A 232 2.50 -21.01 -27.97
C ARG A 232 1.64 -19.76 -27.79
N LEU A 233 0.78 -19.73 -26.76
CA LEU A 233 -0.01 -18.55 -26.40
C LEU A 233 0.92 -17.39 -26.00
N VAL A 234 1.88 -17.65 -25.11
CA VAL A 234 2.89 -16.67 -24.67
C VAL A 234 3.77 -16.19 -25.84
N GLN A 235 4.11 -17.08 -26.79
CA GLN A 235 4.84 -16.68 -28.01
C GLN A 235 4.04 -15.76 -28.93
N LYS A 236 2.71 -15.93 -29.01
CA LYS A 236 1.82 -15.07 -29.82
C LYS A 236 1.54 -13.72 -29.17
N SER A 237 1.58 -13.64 -27.84
CA SER A 237 1.24 -12.42 -27.08
C SER A 237 2.39 -11.41 -26.88
N GLY A 238 3.61 -11.73 -27.34
CA GLY A 238 4.81 -10.92 -27.13
C GLY A 238 5.38 -11.00 -25.71
N PRO A 239 6.46 -10.25 -25.38
CA PRO A 239 7.01 -10.20 -24.04
C PRO A 239 5.93 -9.78 -23.03
N THR A 240 5.82 -10.52 -21.92
CA THR A 240 4.78 -10.30 -20.90
C THR A 240 4.91 -8.92 -20.23
N ILE A 241 6.10 -8.31 -20.35
CA ILE A 241 6.42 -6.99 -19.85
C ILE A 241 6.76 -6.07 -21.03
N ASN A 242 6.52 -4.78 -20.84
CA ASN A 242 6.97 -3.77 -21.77
C ASN A 242 8.49 -3.59 -21.64
N GLU A 243 9.25 -3.75 -22.73
CA GLU A 243 10.72 -3.64 -22.67
C GLU A 243 11.20 -2.25 -22.24
N ARG A 244 10.40 -1.20 -22.45
CA ARG A 244 10.69 0.15 -21.92
C ARG A 244 10.77 0.16 -20.40
N ASP A 245 9.93 -0.63 -19.75
CA ASP A 245 9.75 -0.64 -18.29
C ASP A 245 10.65 -1.71 -17.64
N ARG A 246 11.47 -2.42 -18.43
CA ARG A 246 12.31 -3.55 -17.99
C ARG A 246 13.20 -3.18 -16.81
N ARG A 247 13.71 -1.94 -16.76
CA ARG A 247 14.58 -1.46 -15.68
C ARG A 247 13.88 -1.37 -14.31
N ASP A 248 12.55 -1.37 -14.28
CA ASP A 248 11.77 -1.17 -13.05
C ASP A 248 11.35 -2.48 -12.38
N TYR A 249 11.49 -3.61 -13.08
CA TYR A 249 11.13 -4.95 -12.59
C TYR A 249 12.28 -5.64 -11.83
N PHE A 250 12.91 -4.90 -10.92
CA PHE A 250 13.83 -5.42 -9.92
C PHE A 250 13.21 -5.30 -8.53
N THR A 251 13.52 -6.23 -7.63
CA THR A 251 13.13 -6.11 -6.23
C THR A 251 14.24 -5.47 -5.43
N PRO A 252 13.98 -4.36 -4.71
CA PRO A 252 14.96 -3.71 -3.87
C PRO A 252 15.23 -4.51 -2.59
N GLY A 253 16.43 -4.34 -2.04
CA GLY A 253 16.79 -4.77 -0.70
C GLY A 253 15.93 -4.06 0.33
N THR A 254 15.63 -4.75 1.44
CA THR A 254 14.79 -4.21 2.51
C THR A 254 15.39 -2.94 3.12
N ALA A 255 16.71 -2.91 3.31
CA ALA A 255 17.42 -1.73 3.82
C ALA A 255 17.34 -0.56 2.83
N LEU A 256 17.57 -0.78 1.54
CA LEU A 256 17.44 0.25 0.51
C LEU A 256 16.04 0.86 0.49
N PHE A 257 15.01 0.00 0.52
CA PHE A 257 13.61 0.46 0.54
C PHE A 257 13.29 1.24 1.82
N HIS A 258 13.77 0.77 2.97
CA HIS A 258 13.61 1.48 4.25
C HIS A 258 14.21 2.89 4.18
N ASP A 259 15.46 3.00 3.75
CA ASP A 259 16.18 4.29 3.70
C ASP A 259 15.53 5.24 2.70
N PHE A 260 15.07 4.74 1.55
CA PHE A 260 14.27 5.51 0.60
C PHE A 260 13.01 6.08 1.25
N VAL A 261 12.25 5.25 1.97
CA VAL A 261 11.01 5.72 2.63
C VAL A 261 11.32 6.75 3.70
N GLN A 262 12.37 6.57 4.50
CA GLN A 262 12.71 7.53 5.55
C GLN A 262 13.25 8.85 4.99
N GLU A 263 14.16 8.82 4.02
CA GLU A 263 14.82 10.02 3.51
C GLU A 263 13.99 10.74 2.44
N ASP A 264 13.51 10.02 1.42
CA ASP A 264 12.88 10.62 0.23
C ASP A 264 11.35 10.72 0.32
N VAL A 265 10.75 10.19 1.38
CA VAL A 265 9.32 10.36 1.68
C VAL A 265 9.13 11.01 3.05
N VAL A 266 9.48 10.35 4.15
CA VAL A 266 9.18 10.83 5.50
C VAL A 266 9.89 12.16 5.80
N GLN A 267 11.20 12.25 5.64
CA GLN A 267 11.95 13.50 5.86
C GLN A 267 11.60 14.57 4.83
N ARG A 268 11.47 14.20 3.55
CA ARG A 268 11.12 15.12 2.46
C ARG A 268 9.85 15.92 2.74
N TYR A 269 8.82 15.27 3.32
CA TYR A 269 7.53 15.88 3.61
C TYR A 269 7.37 16.31 5.07
N GLY A 270 8.45 16.39 5.86
CA GLY A 270 8.40 16.86 7.25
C GLY A 270 7.62 15.92 8.20
N LEU A 271 7.54 14.63 7.85
CA LEU A 271 6.81 13.60 8.60
C LEU A 271 7.70 12.84 9.60
N ALA A 272 8.97 13.23 9.71
CA ALA A 272 9.92 12.61 10.62
C ALA A 272 9.60 12.98 12.08
N SER A 273 9.82 12.03 12.99
CA SER A 273 9.72 12.26 14.42
C SER A 273 10.98 11.75 15.09
N SER A 274 11.57 12.53 16.00
CA SER A 274 12.77 12.14 16.75
C SER A 274 12.47 11.21 17.92
N ALA A 275 11.21 11.10 18.32
CA ALA A 275 10.74 10.25 19.41
C ALA A 275 9.46 9.51 19.00
N PRO A 276 9.07 8.43 19.70
CA PRO A 276 7.74 7.86 19.57
C PRO A 276 6.67 8.93 19.75
N TRP A 277 5.58 8.80 18.99
CA TRP A 277 4.45 9.71 19.03
C TRP A 277 3.77 9.66 20.40
N PRO A 278 3.37 10.81 20.95
CA PRO A 278 2.70 10.84 22.25
C PRO A 278 1.33 10.14 22.16
N GLU A 279 0.89 9.56 23.28
CA GLU A 279 -0.45 8.97 23.40
C GLU A 279 -1.51 10.04 23.10
N ALA A 280 -2.56 9.67 22.38
CA ALA A 280 -3.57 10.58 21.84
C ALA A 280 -4.12 11.52 22.90
N LYS A 281 -4.50 11.00 24.07
CA LYS A 281 -5.08 11.79 25.16
C LYS A 281 -4.12 12.86 25.69
N SER A 282 -2.82 12.55 25.76
CA SER A 282 -1.80 13.50 26.22
C SER A 282 -1.39 14.48 25.12
N GLY A 283 -1.29 14.02 23.88
CA GLY A 283 -0.76 14.79 22.76
C GLY A 283 -1.73 15.84 22.20
N LEU A 284 -3.05 15.65 22.36
CA LEU A 284 -4.06 16.63 21.94
C LEU A 284 -4.04 17.95 22.74
N ASN A 285 -3.43 17.93 23.92
CA ASN A 285 -3.28 19.12 24.77
C ASN A 285 -1.99 19.91 24.47
N ASN A 286 -1.09 19.36 23.65
CA ASN A 286 0.16 20.02 23.32
C ASN A 286 -0.08 21.09 22.24
N PRO A 287 0.54 22.28 22.36
CA PRO A 287 0.43 23.31 21.32
C PRO A 287 1.00 22.79 20.00
N HIS A 288 0.17 22.76 18.97
CA HIS A 288 0.53 22.24 17.65
C HIS A 288 1.24 23.32 16.82
N THR A 289 2.45 23.03 16.35
CA THR A 289 3.27 23.98 15.56
C THR A 289 3.25 23.71 14.06
N GLY A 290 2.40 22.81 13.57
CA GLY A 290 2.32 22.46 12.15
C GLY A 290 0.95 21.91 11.72
N ALA A 291 0.80 21.74 10.40
CA ALA A 291 -0.44 21.25 9.78
C ALA A 291 -0.73 19.77 10.10
N ILE A 292 0.28 19.00 10.52
CA ILE A 292 0.18 17.57 10.76
C ILE A 292 0.52 17.26 12.21
N THR A 293 -0.42 16.62 12.90
CA THR A 293 -0.24 16.03 14.22
C THR A 293 -0.17 14.51 14.05
N MET A 294 0.82 13.86 14.67
CA MET A 294 0.95 12.41 14.66
C MET A 294 0.89 11.91 16.11
N LEU A 295 -0.09 11.07 16.42
CA LEU A 295 -0.34 10.57 17.77
C LEU A 295 -0.43 9.04 17.80
N LYS A 296 -0.01 8.47 18.91
CA LYS A 296 -0.23 7.06 19.21
C LYS A 296 -1.64 6.88 19.76
N GLY A 297 -2.43 6.00 19.14
CA GLY A 297 -3.78 5.73 19.60
C GLY A 297 -4.46 4.65 18.76
N GLU A 298 -5.01 3.65 19.42
CA GLU A 298 -5.89 2.67 18.78
C GLU A 298 -7.33 3.18 18.81
N VAL A 299 -7.94 3.32 17.64
CA VAL A 299 -9.33 3.79 17.52
C VAL A 299 -10.30 2.71 17.97
N ALA A 300 -11.09 3.03 18.99
CA ALA A 300 -12.08 2.17 19.61
C ALA A 300 -13.46 2.29 18.94
N SER A 301 -13.90 3.53 18.70
CA SER A 301 -15.17 3.85 18.06
C SER A 301 -15.04 5.01 17.07
N LEU A 302 -15.93 5.00 16.09
CA LEU A 302 -16.11 6.06 15.12
C LEU A 302 -17.61 6.33 15.01
N ASP A 303 -18.03 7.57 15.25
CA ASP A 303 -19.43 7.95 15.32
C ASP A 303 -19.67 9.24 14.51
N TRP A 304 -20.71 9.28 13.68
CA TRP A 304 -21.13 10.51 12.98
C TRP A 304 -22.23 11.19 13.78
N VAL A 305 -21.93 12.36 14.36
CA VAL A 305 -22.79 13.05 15.35
C VAL A 305 -22.70 14.57 15.21
N PRO A 306 -23.63 15.34 15.82
CA PRO A 306 -23.45 16.77 15.97
C PRO A 306 -22.29 17.00 16.96
N LEU A 307 -21.32 17.80 16.54
CA LEU A 307 -20.20 18.25 17.34
C LEU A 307 -20.47 19.68 17.81
N HIS A 308 -20.08 19.98 19.04
CA HIS A 308 -19.92 21.35 19.53
C HIS A 308 -18.42 21.60 19.70
N VAL A 309 -17.85 22.36 18.77
CA VAL A 309 -16.43 22.70 18.77
C VAL A 309 -16.26 24.03 19.50
N GLU A 310 -15.45 24.01 20.55
CA GLU A 310 -15.15 25.20 21.35
C GLU A 310 -14.67 26.35 20.43
N GLY A 311 -15.32 27.51 20.54
CA GLY A 311 -15.00 28.69 19.72
C GLY A 311 -15.49 28.66 18.26
N SER A 312 -15.87 27.50 17.71
CA SER A 312 -16.38 27.37 16.32
C SER A 312 -17.87 26.99 16.23
N GLY A 313 -18.51 26.67 17.36
CA GLY A 313 -19.95 26.38 17.43
C GLY A 313 -20.32 24.95 17.03
N HIS A 314 -21.53 24.78 16.49
CA HIS A 314 -22.06 23.46 16.14
C HIS A 314 -21.76 23.09 14.69
N THR A 315 -21.25 21.87 14.47
CA THR A 315 -21.03 21.29 13.13
C THR A 315 -21.37 19.80 13.15
N ALA A 316 -21.73 19.22 12.01
CA ALA A 316 -21.74 17.76 11.88
C ALA A 316 -20.31 17.26 11.64
N GLY A 317 -19.96 16.11 12.19
CA GLY A 317 -18.65 15.50 11.99
C GLY A 317 -18.51 14.14 12.64
N PHE A 318 -17.32 13.57 12.51
CA PHE A 318 -16.94 12.36 13.22
C PHE A 318 -16.45 12.68 14.63
N CYS A 319 -16.95 11.93 15.60
CA CYS A 319 -16.34 11.74 16.90
C CYS A 319 -15.53 10.44 16.85
N VAL A 320 -14.22 10.55 17.02
CA VAL A 320 -13.27 9.44 17.04
C VAL A 320 -12.82 9.22 18.48
N GLN A 321 -13.07 8.04 19.02
CA GLN A 321 -12.63 7.67 20.37
C GLN A 321 -11.49 6.67 20.31
N THR A 322 -10.45 6.90 21.10
CA THR A 322 -9.30 5.99 21.22
C THR A 322 -9.35 5.18 22.51
N ASN A 323 -8.63 4.05 22.54
CA ASN A 323 -8.58 3.15 23.70
C ASN A 323 -8.00 3.80 24.98
N ASP A 324 -7.16 4.83 24.85
CA ASP A 324 -6.65 5.63 25.97
C ASP A 324 -7.63 6.71 26.45
N GLY A 325 -8.82 6.78 25.84
CA GLY A 325 -9.91 7.68 26.22
C GLY A 325 -9.83 9.08 25.63
N ALA A 326 -9.01 9.30 24.59
CA ALA A 326 -9.03 10.55 23.84
C ALA A 326 -10.30 10.66 22.98
N CYS A 327 -10.77 11.90 22.79
CA CYS A 327 -11.93 12.20 21.97
C CYS A 327 -11.54 13.25 20.93
N VAL A 328 -11.63 12.90 19.66
CA VAL A 328 -11.20 13.75 18.53
C VAL A 328 -12.40 14.04 17.64
N GLY A 329 -12.59 15.31 17.29
CA GLY A 329 -13.56 15.73 16.28
C GLY A 329 -12.92 15.80 14.90
N ALA A 330 -13.60 15.33 13.86
CA ALA A 330 -13.09 15.39 12.49
C ALA A 330 -14.17 15.72 11.45
N LYS A 331 -13.84 16.54 10.45
CA LYS A 331 -14.71 16.71 9.27
C LYS A 331 -14.68 15.45 8.39
N VAL A 332 -13.48 14.92 8.16
CA VAL A 332 -13.23 13.76 7.29
C VAL A 332 -12.37 12.72 7.99
N VAL A 333 -12.65 11.44 7.73
CA VAL A 333 -11.83 10.31 8.23
C VAL A 333 -11.39 9.43 7.07
N VAL A 334 -10.12 9.02 7.04
CA VAL A 334 -9.58 8.04 6.10
C VAL A 334 -9.08 6.81 6.86
N CYS A 335 -9.66 5.66 6.55
CA CYS A 335 -9.28 4.36 7.07
C CYS A 335 -8.13 3.77 6.25
N ALA A 336 -6.92 3.77 6.82
CA ALA A 336 -5.69 3.22 6.24
C ALA A 336 -5.12 2.06 7.08
N VAL A 337 -6.00 1.29 7.73
CA VAL A 337 -5.64 0.26 8.74
C VAL A 337 -5.13 -1.06 8.14
N GLY A 338 -4.94 -1.12 6.82
CA GLY A 338 -4.61 -2.35 6.11
C GLY A 338 -5.76 -3.37 6.11
N MET A 339 -5.43 -4.65 5.91
CA MET A 339 -6.40 -5.75 5.95
C MET A 339 -6.73 -6.17 7.38
N GLY A 340 -7.28 -5.26 8.20
CA GLY A 340 -7.64 -5.47 9.61
C GLY A 340 -8.66 -6.59 9.90
N GLY A 341 -8.83 -7.54 8.98
CA GLY A 341 -9.63 -8.75 9.16
C GLY A 341 -8.97 -9.75 10.11
N CYS A 342 -9.80 -10.67 10.61
CA CYS A 342 -9.36 -11.72 11.52
C CYS A 342 -8.40 -12.68 10.79
N PRO A 343 -7.32 -13.13 11.45
CA PRO A 343 -6.54 -14.28 10.99
C PRO A 343 -7.44 -15.45 10.66
N SER A 344 -7.18 -16.12 9.53
CA SER A 344 -7.91 -17.31 9.15
C SER A 344 -7.29 -18.52 9.82
N ILE A 345 -7.73 -18.87 11.03
CA ILE A 345 -7.12 -19.96 11.81
C ILE A 345 -7.81 -21.29 11.44
N PRO A 346 -7.05 -22.36 11.11
CA PRO A 346 -7.61 -23.69 10.95
C PRO A 346 -8.43 -24.11 12.17
N PRO A 347 -9.70 -24.53 12.03
CA PRO A 347 -10.57 -24.84 13.16
C PRO A 347 -9.98 -25.85 14.15
N VAL A 348 -9.23 -26.82 13.63
CA VAL A 348 -8.51 -27.86 14.40
C VAL A 348 -7.52 -27.31 15.42
N LEU A 349 -6.98 -26.09 15.22
CA LEU A 349 -6.10 -25.43 16.19
C LEU A 349 -6.86 -24.57 17.21
N SER A 350 -8.11 -24.19 16.89
CA SER A 350 -8.94 -23.35 17.75
C SER A 350 -9.76 -24.15 18.77
N SER A 351 -10.04 -25.43 18.49
CA SER A 351 -10.81 -26.32 19.38
C SER A 351 -10.02 -26.85 20.58
N SER A 352 -8.69 -26.76 20.55
CA SER A 352 -7.80 -27.21 21.64
C SER A 352 -7.74 -26.25 22.83
N THR A 353 -8.31 -25.05 22.72
CA THR A 353 -8.29 -23.99 23.75
C THR A 353 -9.72 -23.74 24.24
N CYS A 354 -10.10 -24.48 25.29
CA CYS A 354 -11.44 -24.41 25.87
C CYS A 354 -11.66 -23.07 26.63
N GLY A 355 -12.67 -22.28 26.25
CA GLY A 355 -13.29 -21.29 27.14
C GLY A 355 -13.14 -19.79 26.84
N SER A 356 -12.41 -19.36 25.81
CA SER A 356 -12.24 -17.93 25.49
C SER A 356 -13.13 -17.46 24.33
N THR A 357 -13.85 -16.34 24.52
CA THR A 357 -14.61 -15.65 23.46
C THR A 357 -13.73 -14.83 22.50
N LYS A 358 -12.42 -14.76 22.74
CA LYS A 358 -11.45 -14.04 21.91
C LYS A 358 -10.71 -15.01 21.00
N LEU A 359 -10.64 -14.71 19.70
CA LEU A 359 -9.87 -15.50 18.74
C LEU A 359 -8.38 -15.48 19.12
N GLU A 360 -7.87 -16.58 19.65
CA GLU A 360 -6.47 -16.72 20.02
C GLU A 360 -5.62 -16.85 18.76
N MET A 361 -4.56 -16.03 18.65
CA MET A 361 -3.66 -16.03 17.48
C MET A 361 -2.44 -16.93 17.67
N HIS A 362 -2.31 -17.55 18.83
CA HIS A 362 -1.24 -18.47 19.21
C HIS A 362 -1.67 -19.31 20.41
N GLY A 363 -0.91 -20.36 20.71
CA GLY A 363 -1.09 -21.20 21.90
C GLY A 363 0.14 -22.07 22.14
N PRO A 364 0.03 -23.11 22.99
CA PRO A 364 1.12 -24.05 23.22
C PRO A 364 1.56 -24.73 21.91
N GLY A 365 2.84 -24.58 21.55
CA GLY A 365 3.39 -25.21 20.34
C GLY A 365 2.80 -24.71 19.01
N TRP A 366 2.05 -23.60 18.96
CA TRP A 366 1.58 -23.05 17.69
C TRP A 366 1.42 -21.54 17.68
N ALA A 367 1.53 -20.93 16.50
CA ALA A 367 1.21 -19.52 16.28
C ALA A 367 0.71 -19.24 14.87
N HIS A 368 -0.20 -18.29 14.72
CA HIS A 368 -0.49 -17.69 13.42
C HIS A 368 0.66 -16.77 13.00
N SER A 369 0.97 -16.75 11.70
CA SER A 369 2.07 -15.97 11.12
C SER A 369 2.06 -14.49 11.54
N SER A 370 0.89 -13.86 11.63
CA SER A 370 0.78 -12.46 12.08
C SER A 370 1.22 -12.24 13.53
N PHE A 371 1.10 -13.25 14.39
CA PHE A 371 1.50 -13.15 15.80
C PHE A 371 3.02 -13.19 15.98
N LEU A 372 3.76 -13.78 15.02
CA LEU A 372 5.22 -13.81 15.02
C LEU A 372 5.88 -12.42 14.97
N THR A 373 5.10 -11.38 14.68
CA THR A 373 5.55 -9.98 14.61
C THR A 373 5.40 -9.23 15.93
N ASN A 374 4.83 -9.88 16.95
CA ASN A 374 4.71 -9.31 18.28
C ASN A 374 6.10 -9.22 18.93
N PRO A 375 6.57 -8.02 19.34
CA PRO A 375 7.89 -7.84 19.97
C PRO A 375 8.10 -8.69 21.22
N SER A 376 7.02 -9.03 21.93
CA SER A 376 7.10 -9.87 23.14
C SER A 376 7.17 -11.37 22.83
N TYR A 377 7.10 -11.76 21.56
CA TYR A 377 7.11 -13.17 21.15
C TYR A 377 8.42 -13.54 20.46
N THR A 378 9.07 -14.60 20.94
CA THR A 378 10.29 -15.13 20.33
C THR A 378 9.97 -16.39 19.52
N PHE A 379 10.32 -16.39 18.23
CA PHE A 379 10.15 -17.54 17.35
C PHE A 379 11.48 -18.25 17.03
N PRO A 380 11.56 -19.59 17.20
CA PRO A 380 10.62 -20.40 17.98
C PRO A 380 10.77 -20.14 19.49
N PRO A 381 9.76 -20.50 20.31
CA PRO A 381 9.84 -20.40 21.76
C PRO A 381 11.02 -21.21 22.34
N GLU A 382 11.53 -20.78 23.50
CA GLU A 382 12.70 -21.42 24.14
C GLU A 382 12.48 -22.88 24.50
N TYR A 383 11.25 -23.25 24.91
CA TYR A 383 10.89 -24.62 25.24
C TYR A 383 10.81 -25.57 24.03
N CYS A 384 10.82 -25.04 22.81
CA CYS A 384 10.69 -25.86 21.60
C CYS A 384 11.99 -26.63 21.35
N ASN A 385 11.92 -27.95 21.24
CA ASN A 385 13.09 -28.81 20.95
C ASN A 385 13.64 -28.63 19.52
N ARG A 386 12.92 -27.92 18.65
CA ARG A 386 13.30 -27.62 17.26
C ARG A 386 13.57 -28.87 16.42
N GLY A 387 12.86 -29.97 16.67
CA GLY A 387 12.92 -31.16 15.81
C GLY A 387 12.20 -30.90 14.48
N THR A 388 10.86 -30.94 14.50
CA THR A 388 10.01 -30.75 13.33
C THR A 388 9.07 -29.57 13.51
N ALA A 389 9.04 -28.65 12.54
CA ALA A 389 7.98 -27.64 12.43
C ALA A 389 7.02 -27.98 11.29
N VAL A 390 5.72 -27.76 11.51
CA VAL A 390 4.69 -27.85 10.47
C VAL A 390 4.24 -26.44 10.10
N VAL A 391 4.30 -26.09 8.81
CA VAL A 391 3.86 -24.80 8.30
C VAL A 391 2.65 -25.02 7.41
N ILE A 392 1.53 -24.36 7.70
CA ILE A 392 0.28 -24.52 6.97
C ILE A 392 0.07 -23.29 6.08
N GLY A 393 0.01 -23.48 4.76
CA GLY A 393 -0.33 -22.40 3.82
C GLY A 393 0.38 -22.53 2.47
N GLY A 394 -0.24 -21.98 1.42
CA GLY A 394 0.31 -21.99 0.05
C GLY A 394 0.76 -20.62 -0.47
N GLY A 395 0.97 -19.64 0.42
CA GLY A 395 1.37 -18.28 0.07
C GLY A 395 2.85 -18.00 0.27
N LEU A 396 3.31 -16.80 -0.08
CA LEU A 396 4.70 -16.41 0.11
C LEU A 396 5.13 -16.46 1.58
N THR A 397 4.24 -16.05 2.49
CA THR A 397 4.51 -16.07 3.93
C THR A 397 4.83 -17.47 4.45
N SER A 398 4.13 -18.52 3.98
CA SER A 398 4.45 -19.89 4.39
C SER A 398 5.83 -20.32 3.88
N ALA A 399 6.18 -19.98 2.63
CA ALA A 399 7.51 -20.26 2.09
C ALA A 399 8.63 -19.53 2.83
N GLN A 400 8.41 -18.28 3.21
CA GLN A 400 9.32 -17.47 4.03
C GLN A 400 9.54 -18.10 5.40
N ILE A 401 8.46 -18.54 6.05
CA ILE A 401 8.50 -19.17 7.36
C ILE A 401 9.20 -20.54 7.29
N CYS A 402 9.00 -21.34 6.26
CA CYS A 402 9.75 -22.59 6.08
C CYS A 402 11.27 -22.32 6.03
N HIS A 403 11.68 -21.31 5.26
CA HIS A 403 13.09 -20.93 5.19
C HIS A 403 13.62 -20.42 6.54
N LEU A 404 12.85 -19.58 7.22
CA LEU A 404 13.17 -19.02 8.53
C LEU A 404 13.29 -20.10 9.61
N ALA A 405 12.35 -21.03 9.68
CA ALA A 405 12.34 -22.11 10.66
C ALA A 405 13.63 -22.94 10.56
N LEU A 406 14.04 -23.31 9.35
CA LEU A 406 15.31 -24.00 9.12
C LEU A 406 16.52 -23.15 9.52
N GLN A 407 16.51 -21.83 9.25
CA GLN A 407 17.57 -20.92 9.73
C GLN A 407 17.61 -20.78 11.26
N LYS A 408 16.47 -20.91 11.92
CA LYS A 408 16.32 -20.86 13.38
C LYS A 408 16.59 -22.21 14.06
N GLY A 409 17.07 -23.20 13.31
CA GLY A 409 17.58 -24.47 13.85
C GLY A 409 16.57 -25.61 13.90
N PHE A 410 15.39 -25.49 13.27
CA PHE A 410 14.54 -26.66 13.09
C PHE A 410 15.25 -27.71 12.21
N PHE A 411 15.29 -28.96 12.67
CA PHE A 411 15.92 -30.06 11.91
C PHE A 411 15.13 -30.40 10.64
N LYS A 412 13.79 -30.44 10.75
CA LYS A 412 12.88 -30.72 9.65
C LYS A 412 11.75 -29.71 9.62
N VAL A 413 11.28 -29.37 8.43
CA VAL A 413 10.04 -28.62 8.21
C VAL A 413 9.12 -29.41 7.30
N VAL A 414 7.82 -29.44 7.60
CA VAL A 414 6.77 -29.98 6.74
C VAL A 414 5.85 -28.84 6.32
N LEU A 415 5.82 -28.55 5.02
CA LEU A 415 4.92 -27.56 4.44
C LEU A 415 3.64 -28.24 3.95
N VAL A 416 2.50 -27.86 4.51
CA VAL A 416 1.18 -28.41 4.17
C VAL A 416 0.41 -27.43 3.29
N LEU A 417 0.02 -27.89 2.10
CA LEU A 417 -0.76 -27.12 1.13
C LEU A 417 -2.04 -27.86 0.78
N ARG A 418 -3.19 -27.17 0.90
CA ARG A 418 -4.50 -27.68 0.47
C ARG A 418 -4.63 -27.94 -1.05
N GLY A 419 -3.62 -27.60 -1.83
CA GLY A 419 -3.61 -27.72 -3.28
C GLY A 419 -2.17 -27.76 -3.80
N PHE A 420 -2.00 -27.69 -5.12
CA PHE A 420 -0.68 -27.56 -5.71
C PHE A 420 -0.01 -26.21 -5.39
N MET A 421 1.33 -26.25 -5.28
CA MET A 421 2.14 -25.04 -5.17
C MET A 421 2.00 -24.17 -6.42
N LYS A 422 1.51 -22.94 -6.24
CA LYS A 422 1.39 -21.95 -7.33
C LYS A 422 2.60 -21.03 -7.33
N VAL A 423 3.38 -21.05 -8.41
CA VAL A 423 4.58 -20.22 -8.54
C VAL A 423 4.30 -19.02 -9.45
N LYS A 424 4.42 -17.80 -8.92
CA LYS A 424 4.13 -16.55 -9.64
C LYS A 424 5.11 -15.44 -9.23
N PRO A 425 5.55 -14.56 -10.15
CA PRO A 425 6.40 -13.42 -9.79
C PRO A 425 5.75 -12.48 -8.76
N PHE A 426 4.44 -12.26 -8.90
CA PHE A 426 3.64 -11.40 -8.03
C PHE A 426 2.41 -12.15 -7.49
N ASP A 427 1.78 -11.60 -6.45
CA ASP A 427 0.51 -12.11 -5.90
C ASP A 427 -0.72 -11.71 -6.73
N VAL A 428 -0.49 -11.05 -7.86
CA VAL A 428 -1.48 -10.72 -8.89
C VAL A 428 -0.94 -11.25 -10.23
N SER A 429 -1.82 -11.69 -11.13
CA SER A 429 -1.42 -12.09 -12.49
C SER A 429 -0.64 -10.97 -13.19
N LEU A 430 0.33 -11.36 -14.04
CA LEU A 430 1.09 -10.42 -14.87
C LEU A 430 0.19 -9.61 -15.80
N ASP A 431 -1.02 -10.08 -16.12
CA ASP A 431 -1.98 -9.31 -16.94
C ASP A 431 -2.43 -8.00 -16.26
N TRP A 432 -2.19 -7.83 -14.96
CA TRP A 432 -2.54 -6.63 -14.19
C TRP A 432 -1.35 -5.69 -13.92
N ILE A 433 -0.13 -6.12 -14.25
CA ILE A 433 1.12 -5.39 -13.90
C ILE A 433 2.04 -5.24 -15.12
N GLY A 434 1.95 -6.15 -16.09
CA GLY A 434 2.74 -6.15 -17.31
C GLY A 434 2.11 -5.30 -18.41
N ARG A 435 2.52 -5.56 -19.65
CA ARG A 435 2.20 -4.75 -20.84
C ARG A 435 0.71 -4.43 -21.02
N TYR A 436 -0.17 -5.38 -20.68
CA TYR A 436 -1.61 -5.29 -20.92
C TYR A 436 -2.41 -4.91 -19.67
N SER A 437 -1.75 -4.42 -18.61
CA SER A 437 -2.39 -4.00 -17.36
C SER A 437 -3.54 -3.03 -17.56
N ASN A 438 -3.39 -2.07 -18.48
CA ASN A 438 -4.39 -1.03 -18.73
C ASN A 438 -5.72 -1.62 -19.26
N LEU A 439 -5.65 -2.66 -20.11
CA LEU A 439 -6.86 -3.33 -20.60
C LEU A 439 -7.61 -4.03 -19.46
N LYS A 440 -6.90 -4.74 -18.59
CA LYS A 440 -7.50 -5.42 -17.44
C LYS A 440 -8.04 -4.47 -16.39
N LYS A 441 -7.32 -3.37 -16.13
CA LYS A 441 -7.80 -2.28 -15.27
C LYS A 441 -9.06 -1.62 -15.84
N MET A 442 -9.09 -1.33 -17.14
CA MET A 442 -10.26 -0.76 -17.80
C MET A 442 -11.47 -1.69 -17.74
N GLU A 443 -11.31 -2.98 -18.05
CA GLU A 443 -12.36 -4.02 -17.90
C GLU A 443 -12.93 -4.01 -16.47
N PHE A 444 -12.05 -3.90 -15.47
CA PHE A 444 -12.44 -3.89 -14.06
C PHE A 444 -13.15 -2.60 -13.63
N TRP A 445 -12.69 -1.44 -14.10
CA TRP A 445 -13.30 -0.15 -13.74
C TRP A 445 -14.63 0.10 -14.46
N GLN A 446 -14.83 -0.50 -15.64
CA GLN A 446 -16.10 -0.46 -16.38
C GLN A 446 -17.14 -1.45 -15.84
N GLU A 447 -16.73 -2.49 -15.13
CA GLU A 447 -17.67 -3.41 -14.48
C GLU A 447 -18.42 -2.67 -13.36
N GLU A 448 -19.75 -2.70 -13.36
CA GLU A 448 -20.57 -2.01 -12.36
C GLU A 448 -20.99 -2.94 -11.21
N ASP A 449 -21.10 -4.26 -11.47
CA ASP A 449 -21.49 -5.22 -10.45
C ASP A 449 -20.33 -5.51 -9.48
N SER A 450 -20.54 -5.16 -8.21
CA SER A 450 -19.59 -5.38 -7.13
C SER A 450 -19.26 -6.86 -6.91
N LEU A 451 -20.19 -7.78 -7.17
CA LEU A 451 -19.94 -9.21 -7.07
C LEU A 451 -19.02 -9.68 -8.20
N GLN A 452 -19.21 -9.17 -9.42
CA GLN A 452 -18.33 -9.47 -10.54
C GLN A 452 -16.95 -8.88 -10.35
N ARG A 453 -16.85 -7.65 -9.84
CA ARG A 453 -15.56 -7.09 -9.41
C ARG A 453 -14.87 -7.99 -8.39
N LEU A 454 -15.58 -8.50 -7.37
CA LEU A 454 -15.01 -9.44 -6.41
C LEU A 454 -14.51 -10.73 -7.09
N ASN A 455 -15.25 -11.26 -8.07
CA ASN A 455 -14.83 -12.44 -8.84
C ASN A 455 -13.57 -12.16 -9.66
N MET A 456 -13.48 -10.99 -10.30
CA MET A 456 -12.27 -10.53 -11.01
C MET A 456 -11.08 -10.43 -10.05
N LEU A 457 -11.26 -9.87 -8.84
CA LEU A 457 -10.22 -9.80 -7.81
C LEU A 457 -9.73 -11.21 -7.40
N ARG A 458 -10.66 -12.12 -7.12
CA ARG A 458 -10.36 -13.51 -6.73
C ARG A 458 -9.63 -14.25 -7.83
N SER A 459 -10.03 -14.06 -9.08
CA SER A 459 -9.39 -14.64 -10.27
C SER A 459 -7.97 -14.10 -10.48
N ALA A 460 -7.79 -12.78 -10.39
CA ALA A 460 -6.51 -12.11 -10.56
C ALA A 460 -5.45 -12.58 -9.56
N ARG A 461 -5.85 -12.74 -8.29
CA ARG A 461 -4.96 -13.23 -7.22
C ARG A 461 -4.78 -14.75 -7.28
N ASN A 462 -5.87 -15.49 -7.46
CA ASN A 462 -5.91 -16.96 -7.49
C ASN A 462 -5.33 -17.60 -6.21
N GLY A 463 -5.65 -17.03 -5.06
CA GLY A 463 -5.18 -17.48 -3.74
C GLY A 463 -3.70 -17.20 -3.47
N GLY A 464 -3.15 -17.91 -2.48
CA GLY A 464 -1.73 -17.83 -2.15
C GLY A 464 -0.84 -18.29 -3.31
N SER A 465 0.28 -17.59 -3.50
CA SER A 465 1.33 -17.96 -4.45
C SER A 465 2.70 -17.70 -3.87
N ILE A 466 3.70 -18.41 -4.38
CA ILE A 466 5.10 -18.36 -3.97
C ILE A 466 5.91 -17.80 -5.13
N THR A 467 6.87 -16.92 -4.84
CA THR A 467 7.73 -16.35 -5.90
C THR A 467 8.67 -17.41 -6.47
N PRO A 468 9.11 -17.29 -7.74
CA PRO A 468 10.07 -18.22 -8.32
C PRO A 468 11.34 -18.37 -7.48
N THR A 469 11.81 -17.27 -6.87
CA THR A 469 12.95 -17.26 -5.96
C THR A 469 12.71 -18.14 -4.73
N TYR A 470 11.58 -17.97 -4.03
CA TYR A 470 11.27 -18.81 -2.87
C TYR A 470 10.97 -20.26 -3.25
N ALA A 471 10.37 -20.51 -4.42
CA ALA A 471 10.21 -21.88 -4.93
C ALA A 471 11.58 -22.58 -5.11
N LYS A 472 12.61 -21.85 -5.54
CA LYS A 472 13.99 -22.37 -5.60
C LYS A 472 14.60 -22.59 -4.22
N ILE A 473 14.35 -21.70 -3.26
CA ILE A 473 14.79 -21.87 -1.86
C ILE A 473 14.15 -23.12 -1.25
N LEU A 474 12.83 -23.31 -1.41
CA LEU A 474 12.13 -24.49 -0.91
C LEU A 474 12.68 -25.77 -1.57
N LYS A 475 12.88 -25.76 -2.89
CA LYS A 475 13.45 -26.91 -3.60
C LYS A 475 14.85 -27.26 -3.08
N MET A 476 15.69 -26.27 -2.80
CA MET A 476 17.01 -26.50 -2.21
C MET A 476 16.91 -27.21 -0.85
N HIS A 477 16.00 -26.79 0.03
CA HIS A 477 15.81 -27.45 1.34
C HIS A 477 15.21 -28.84 1.22
N GLN A 478 14.33 -29.05 0.23
CA GLN A 478 13.78 -30.37 -0.09
C GLN A 478 14.87 -31.32 -0.60
N ASP A 479 15.75 -30.85 -1.49
CA ASP A 479 16.88 -31.65 -2.00
C ASP A 479 17.89 -32.02 -0.91
N ARG A 480 17.93 -31.27 0.20
CA ARG A 480 18.71 -31.57 1.40
C ARG A 480 18.02 -32.51 2.38
N GLY A 481 16.77 -32.89 2.13
CA GLY A 481 15.95 -33.69 3.05
C GLY A 481 15.44 -32.91 4.28
N ALA A 482 15.68 -31.60 4.36
CA ALA A 482 15.27 -30.76 5.50
C ALA A 482 13.83 -30.23 5.38
N LEU A 483 13.27 -30.20 4.16
CA LEU A 483 11.89 -29.77 3.91
C LEU A 483 11.10 -30.86 3.19
N GLU A 484 9.92 -31.16 3.72
CA GLU A 484 8.91 -31.98 3.06
C GLU A 484 7.74 -31.10 2.62
N ILE A 485 7.21 -31.33 1.41
CA ILE A 485 6.11 -30.54 0.84
C ILE A 485 4.94 -31.47 0.55
N LEU A 486 3.85 -31.28 1.29
CA LEU A 486 2.63 -32.08 1.18
C LEU A 486 1.55 -31.25 0.46
N THR A 487 1.29 -31.60 -0.80
CA THR A 487 0.27 -30.94 -1.63
C THR A 487 -1.04 -31.71 -1.62
N ASN A 488 -2.16 -31.00 -1.79
CA ASN A 488 -3.51 -31.57 -1.69
C ASN A 488 -3.73 -32.23 -0.32
N THR A 489 -3.19 -31.61 0.72
CA THR A 489 -3.22 -32.13 2.10
C THR A 489 -3.97 -31.17 3.01
N SER A 490 -4.92 -31.69 3.78
CA SER A 490 -5.64 -30.99 4.85
C SER A 490 -5.25 -31.55 6.22
N LEU A 491 -5.38 -30.70 7.23
CA LEU A 491 -5.25 -31.08 8.64
C LEU A 491 -6.66 -31.37 9.19
N GLU A 492 -6.88 -32.59 9.63
CA GLU A 492 -8.19 -33.08 10.09
C GLU A 492 -8.27 -33.12 11.63
N GLY A 493 -7.14 -33.36 12.29
CA GLY A 493 -7.03 -33.43 13.74
C GLY A 493 -5.69 -32.90 14.24
N ALA A 494 -5.69 -32.30 15.42
CA ALA A 494 -4.50 -31.82 16.10
C ALA A 494 -4.66 -32.00 17.61
N GLN A 495 -3.69 -32.63 18.27
CA GLN A 495 -3.67 -32.83 19.72
C GLN A 495 -2.32 -32.42 20.30
N TRP A 496 -2.34 -31.55 21.31
CA TRP A 496 -1.16 -31.12 22.05
C TRP A 496 -0.93 -32.04 23.25
N ASP A 497 0.31 -32.48 23.39
CA ASP A 497 0.79 -33.20 24.57
C ASP A 497 1.70 -32.27 25.38
N ASP A 498 1.28 -31.96 26.61
CA ASP A 498 2.00 -31.05 27.49
C ASP A 498 3.24 -31.69 28.14
N GLU A 499 3.31 -33.01 28.23
CA GLU A 499 4.47 -33.71 28.80
C GLU A 499 5.64 -33.73 27.81
N THR A 500 5.35 -34.10 26.56
CA THR A 500 6.36 -34.14 25.49
C THR A 500 6.59 -32.78 24.83
N LYS A 501 5.68 -31.82 25.05
CA LYS A 501 5.64 -30.51 24.37
C LYS A 501 5.60 -30.67 22.84
N THR A 502 4.80 -31.64 22.37
CA THR A 502 4.64 -31.92 20.94
C THR A 502 3.18 -31.97 20.51
N TRP A 503 2.96 -31.79 19.22
CA TRP A 503 1.69 -31.97 18.54
C TRP A 503 1.64 -33.30 17.81
N SER A 504 0.53 -34.03 17.94
CA SER A 504 0.15 -35.14 17.08
C SER A 504 -0.91 -34.66 16.09
N LEU A 505 -0.61 -34.78 14.79
CA LEU A 505 -1.40 -34.22 13.69
C LEU A 505 -1.93 -35.30 12.76
N ASP A 506 -3.24 -35.31 12.55
CA ASP A 506 -3.88 -36.18 11.57
C ASP A 506 -4.06 -35.43 10.26
N ILE A 507 -3.36 -35.89 9.23
CA ILE A 507 -3.39 -35.28 7.89
C ILE A 507 -4.06 -36.21 6.89
N ARG A 508 -4.86 -35.62 6.00
CA ARG A 508 -5.47 -36.29 4.87
C ARG A 508 -4.87 -35.75 3.58
N THR A 509 -4.28 -36.63 2.79
CA THR A 509 -3.79 -36.30 1.44
C THR A 509 -4.68 -36.95 0.41
N SER A 510 -5.21 -36.14 -0.50
CA SER A 510 -6.03 -36.61 -1.62
C SER A 510 -5.20 -36.76 -2.88
N ASP A 511 -5.37 -37.88 -3.58
CA ASP A 511 -4.77 -38.07 -4.90
C ASP A 511 -5.31 -37.02 -5.89
N PRO A 512 -4.49 -36.61 -6.89
CA PRO A 512 -4.96 -35.72 -7.94
C PRO A 512 -6.16 -36.33 -8.70
N PRO A 513 -7.08 -35.50 -9.24
CA PRO A 513 -8.33 -35.94 -9.87
C PRO A 513 -8.18 -36.77 -11.16
N SER A 514 -6.98 -37.25 -11.48
CA SER A 514 -6.67 -38.05 -12.67
C SER A 514 -6.93 -39.55 -12.52
N SER A 515 -7.25 -40.05 -11.33
CA SER A 515 -7.60 -41.46 -11.10
C SER A 515 -9.09 -41.63 -10.80
N PRO A 516 -9.81 -42.57 -11.45
CA PRO A 516 -11.24 -42.81 -11.22
C PRO A 516 -11.59 -43.41 -9.84
N ALA A 517 -10.59 -43.62 -8.98
CA ALA A 517 -10.78 -43.91 -7.56
C ALA A 517 -10.06 -42.82 -6.75
N GLU A 518 -10.80 -41.97 -6.04
CA GLU A 518 -10.24 -41.06 -5.05
C GLU A 518 -9.68 -41.88 -3.88
N LYS A 519 -8.39 -42.22 -3.92
CA LYS A 519 -7.71 -42.74 -2.74
C LYS A 519 -7.26 -41.55 -1.92
N SER A 520 -7.81 -41.44 -0.71
CA SER A 520 -7.31 -40.51 0.30
C SER A 520 -6.44 -41.28 1.27
N GLN A 521 -5.19 -40.85 1.43
CA GLN A 521 -4.28 -41.39 2.43
C GLN A 521 -4.39 -40.56 3.71
N VAL A 522 -4.64 -41.23 4.83
CA VAL A 522 -4.56 -40.61 6.16
C VAL A 522 -3.24 -41.04 6.79
N SER A 523 -2.51 -40.08 7.36
CA SER A 523 -1.27 -40.33 8.08
C SER A 523 -1.17 -39.41 9.29
N ASN A 524 -0.36 -39.81 10.26
CA ASN A 524 -0.09 -39.01 11.46
C ASN A 524 1.32 -38.42 11.38
N ILE A 525 1.46 -37.16 11.82
CA ILE A 525 2.75 -36.45 11.93
C ILE A 525 2.89 -35.92 13.35
N THR A 526 4.01 -36.22 14.00
CA THR A 526 4.41 -35.57 15.25
C THR A 526 5.30 -34.36 14.96
N CYS A 527 5.06 -33.22 15.61
CA CYS A 527 5.89 -32.03 15.45
C CYS A 527 5.99 -31.19 16.73
N ASP A 528 7.08 -30.43 16.87
CA ASP A 528 7.32 -29.57 18.03
C ASP A 528 6.60 -28.21 17.92
N PHE A 529 6.33 -27.75 16.69
CA PHE A 529 5.72 -26.45 16.48
C PHE A 529 4.89 -26.35 15.20
N ILE A 530 3.75 -25.66 15.25
CA ILE A 530 2.90 -25.37 14.10
C ILE A 530 2.87 -23.87 13.81
N VAL A 531 3.15 -23.49 12.56
CA VAL A 531 2.93 -22.12 12.09
C VAL A 531 1.78 -22.07 11.10
N SER A 532 0.72 -21.39 11.48
CA SER A 532 -0.44 -21.15 10.61
C SER A 532 -0.22 -19.90 9.76
N ALA A 533 0.14 -20.10 8.49
CA ALA A 533 0.39 -19.06 7.49
C ALA A 533 -0.76 -18.99 6.46
N THR A 534 -1.97 -19.05 6.98
CA THR A 534 -3.25 -19.17 6.26
C THR A 534 -3.89 -17.84 5.88
N GLY A 535 -3.23 -16.72 6.21
CA GLY A 535 -3.63 -15.38 5.81
C GLY A 535 -4.80 -14.83 6.63
N THR A 536 -5.45 -13.79 6.09
CA THR A 536 -6.56 -13.08 6.74
C THR A 536 -7.77 -13.06 5.82
N THR A 537 -8.96 -13.20 6.40
CA THR A 537 -10.21 -13.03 5.64
C THR A 537 -10.62 -11.57 5.69
N PRO A 538 -10.85 -10.90 4.55
CA PRO A 538 -11.41 -9.55 4.53
C PRO A 538 -12.70 -9.49 5.34
N SER A 539 -12.78 -8.57 6.27
CA SER A 539 -14.02 -8.26 6.98
C SER A 539 -13.93 -6.83 7.49
N PHE A 540 -14.56 -5.90 6.79
CA PHE A 540 -14.59 -4.49 7.21
C PHE A 540 -15.59 -4.26 8.34
N SER A 541 -16.74 -4.94 8.27
CA SER A 541 -17.80 -4.86 9.28
C SER A 541 -17.41 -5.45 10.63
N SER A 542 -16.37 -6.31 10.69
CA SER A 542 -15.86 -6.83 11.97
C SER A 542 -14.96 -5.86 12.71
N LEU A 543 -14.44 -4.81 12.05
CA LEU A 543 -13.54 -3.82 12.66
C LEU A 543 -14.25 -3.14 13.85
N PRO A 544 -13.61 -3.06 15.04
CA PRO A 544 -14.25 -2.53 16.24
C PRO A 544 -14.86 -1.14 16.04
N PHE A 545 -14.12 -0.22 15.43
CA PHE A 545 -14.54 1.17 15.26
C PHE A 545 -15.70 1.36 14.26
N ILE A 546 -15.91 0.42 13.32
CA ILE A 546 -17.01 0.48 12.34
C ILE A 546 -18.34 0.03 12.93
N LYS A 547 -18.32 -0.73 14.04
CA LYS A 547 -19.53 -1.30 14.64
C LYS A 547 -20.53 -0.22 15.07
N SER A 548 -20.06 0.92 15.55
CA SER A 548 -20.95 2.01 15.96
C SER A 548 -21.66 2.66 14.76
N LEU A 549 -20.92 3.03 13.70
CA LEU A 549 -21.50 3.50 12.44
C LEU A 549 -22.53 2.52 11.87
N SER A 550 -22.19 1.22 11.85
CA SER A 550 -23.06 0.19 11.26
C SER A 550 -24.35 -0.05 12.03
N ARG A 551 -24.40 0.27 13.34
CA ARG A 551 -25.60 0.13 14.17
C ARG A 551 -26.52 1.34 14.07
N ASN A 552 -26.04 2.46 13.58
CA ASN A 552 -26.82 3.67 13.47
C ASN A 552 -27.70 3.64 12.21
N SER A 553 -28.97 3.30 12.40
CA SER A 553 -29.97 3.20 11.32
C SER A 553 -30.30 4.53 10.63
N SER A 554 -29.89 5.67 11.20
CA SER A 554 -30.07 6.98 10.57
C SER A 554 -28.99 7.33 9.54
N LEU A 555 -27.92 6.53 9.46
CA LEU A 555 -26.82 6.75 8.52
C LEU A 555 -26.99 5.93 7.24
N PRO A 556 -26.44 6.41 6.10
CA PRO A 556 -26.37 5.62 4.89
C PRO A 556 -25.64 4.29 5.09
N VAL A 557 -26.27 3.20 4.66
CA VAL A 557 -25.67 1.86 4.72
C VAL A 557 -24.62 1.72 3.61
N CYS A 558 -23.43 1.25 3.95
CA CYS A 558 -22.45 0.80 2.96
C CYS A 558 -22.60 -0.73 2.75
N PRO A 559 -22.95 -1.18 1.54
CA PRO A 559 -23.00 -2.61 1.23
C PRO A 559 -21.62 -3.26 1.37
N MET A 560 -21.61 -4.55 1.71
CA MET A 560 -20.39 -5.34 1.85
C MET A 560 -20.44 -6.54 0.91
N VAL A 561 -19.39 -6.76 0.11
CA VAL A 561 -19.28 -7.91 -0.79
C VAL A 561 -17.98 -8.66 -0.51
N GLY A 562 -18.08 -9.91 -0.08
CA GLY A 562 -16.90 -10.71 0.31
C GLY A 562 -16.09 -10.11 1.46
N GLY A 563 -16.74 -9.34 2.34
CA GLY A 563 -16.12 -8.65 3.47
C GLY A 563 -15.42 -7.32 3.13
N LEU A 564 -15.52 -6.86 1.87
CA LEU A 564 -15.03 -5.55 1.42
C LEU A 564 -16.19 -4.55 1.30
N PRO A 565 -15.98 -3.27 1.68
CA PRO A 565 -17.00 -2.23 1.52
C PRO A 565 -17.16 -1.83 0.05
N VAL A 566 -18.41 -1.61 -0.37
CA VAL A 566 -18.73 -1.02 -1.67
C VAL A 566 -18.65 0.50 -1.53
N LEU A 567 -17.50 1.04 -1.94
CA LEU A 567 -17.18 2.46 -1.90
C LEU A 567 -17.54 3.15 -3.22
N THR A 568 -17.58 4.48 -3.24
CA THR A 568 -17.68 5.28 -4.48
C THR A 568 -16.38 5.19 -5.30
N SER A 569 -16.39 5.78 -6.51
CA SER A 569 -15.19 5.91 -7.37
C SER A 569 -14.00 6.54 -6.63
N HIS A 570 -14.28 7.50 -5.75
CA HIS A 570 -13.30 8.21 -4.90
C HIS A 570 -12.96 7.48 -3.60
N LEU A 571 -13.35 6.21 -3.46
CA LEU A 571 -13.10 5.37 -2.28
C LEU A 571 -13.81 5.86 -1.00
N GLN A 572 -14.90 6.60 -1.17
CA GLN A 572 -15.72 7.14 -0.10
C GLN A 572 -16.82 6.15 0.30
N TRP A 573 -17.13 6.08 1.59
CA TRP A 573 -18.36 5.48 2.11
C TRP A 573 -19.55 6.26 1.54
N PRO A 574 -20.52 5.61 0.87
CA PRO A 574 -21.65 6.31 0.27
C PRO A 574 -22.39 7.20 1.27
N GLY A 575 -22.40 8.51 1.05
CA GLY A 575 -23.12 9.48 1.89
C GLY A 575 -22.45 9.89 3.21
N LEU A 576 -21.20 9.47 3.48
CA LEU A 576 -20.42 9.95 4.63
C LEU A 576 -19.00 10.34 4.19
N PRO A 577 -18.37 11.37 4.79
CA PRO A 577 -16.97 11.72 4.51
C PRO A 577 -15.98 10.75 5.20
N LEU A 578 -16.23 9.45 5.06
CA LEU A 578 -15.36 8.37 5.49
C LEU A 578 -14.76 7.70 4.26
N PHE A 579 -13.45 7.59 4.16
CA PHE A 579 -12.76 6.98 3.03
C PHE A 579 -12.01 5.72 3.47
N CYS A 580 -11.74 4.81 2.54
CA CYS A 580 -10.89 3.65 2.79
C CYS A 580 -9.78 3.55 1.74
N VAL A 581 -8.54 3.33 2.19
CA VAL A 581 -7.39 3.07 1.31
C VAL A 581 -6.74 1.72 1.66
N GLY A 582 -5.93 1.19 0.76
CA GLY A 582 -5.34 -0.16 0.91
C GLY A 582 -6.37 -1.27 0.65
N GLY A 583 -6.26 -2.42 1.34
CA GLY A 583 -7.02 -3.63 0.99
C GLY A 583 -8.55 -3.47 0.97
N TYR A 584 -9.12 -2.60 1.81
CA TYR A 584 -10.57 -2.34 1.82
C TYR A 584 -11.06 -1.48 0.63
N SER A 585 -10.15 -0.87 -0.13
CA SER A 585 -10.47 -0.16 -1.39
C SER A 585 -10.47 -1.07 -2.63
N ALA A 586 -10.21 -2.36 -2.47
CA ALA A 586 -9.93 -3.26 -3.58
C ALA A 586 -11.06 -3.40 -4.61
N LEU A 587 -12.33 -3.23 -4.21
CA LEU A 587 -13.47 -3.26 -5.14
C LEU A 587 -13.47 -2.06 -6.12
N GLN A 588 -12.70 -1.02 -5.85
CA GLN A 588 -12.58 0.18 -6.70
C GLN A 588 -11.20 0.32 -7.34
N VAL A 589 -10.14 0.02 -6.59
CA VAL A 589 -8.74 0.13 -7.04
C VAL A 589 -8.30 -1.10 -7.84
N GLY A 590 -8.81 -2.28 -7.50
CA GLY A 590 -8.44 -3.54 -8.14
C GLY A 590 -7.45 -4.39 -7.32
N PRO A 591 -6.89 -5.47 -7.91
CA PRO A 591 -6.15 -6.52 -7.20
C PRO A 591 -4.87 -6.07 -6.50
N ALA A 592 -4.28 -4.94 -6.93
CA ALA A 592 -3.07 -4.38 -6.34
C ALA A 592 -3.33 -3.60 -5.04
N ALA A 593 -4.59 -3.33 -4.68
CA ALA A 593 -4.95 -2.64 -3.44
C ALA A 593 -4.48 -3.34 -2.15
N PHE A 594 -4.25 -4.66 -2.23
CA PHE A 594 -3.73 -5.47 -1.11
C PHE A 594 -2.22 -5.38 -0.93
N ASN A 595 -1.51 -4.66 -1.80
CA ASN A 595 -0.06 -4.49 -1.75
C ASN A 595 0.32 -3.03 -2.07
N LEU A 596 1.62 -2.78 -2.23
CA LEU A 596 2.15 -1.44 -2.51
C LEU A 596 1.70 -0.88 -3.87
N GLY A 597 1.27 -1.73 -4.81
CA GLY A 597 0.91 -1.30 -6.16
C GLY A 597 -0.36 -0.46 -6.26
N GLY A 598 -1.29 -0.58 -5.30
CA GLY A 598 -2.56 0.15 -5.33
C GLY A 598 -2.59 1.45 -4.51
N MET A 599 -1.56 1.74 -3.71
CA MET A 599 -1.67 2.80 -2.70
C MET A 599 -1.61 4.22 -3.25
N ARG A 600 -0.82 4.47 -4.30
CA ARG A 600 -0.75 5.80 -4.94
C ARG A 600 -2.05 6.12 -5.67
N GLU A 601 -2.53 5.18 -6.47
CA GLU A 601 -3.83 5.28 -7.15
C GLU A 601 -4.97 5.52 -6.15
N ALA A 602 -4.95 4.86 -4.99
CA ALA A 602 -5.92 5.10 -3.94
C ALA A 602 -5.79 6.50 -3.32
N ALA A 603 -4.56 6.95 -3.06
CA ALA A 603 -4.29 8.29 -2.54
C ALA A 603 -4.80 9.38 -3.48
N ASP A 604 -4.54 9.25 -4.79
CA ASP A 604 -4.96 10.25 -5.79
C ASP A 604 -6.48 10.43 -5.82
N ARG A 605 -7.24 9.33 -5.87
CA ARG A 605 -8.71 9.36 -5.89
C ARG A 605 -9.31 9.99 -4.63
N VAL A 606 -8.70 9.75 -3.47
CA VAL A 606 -9.14 10.35 -2.20
C VAL A 606 -8.82 11.84 -2.20
N VAL A 607 -7.61 12.24 -2.59
CA VAL A 607 -7.22 13.66 -2.62
C VAL A 607 -8.12 14.45 -3.56
N GLU A 608 -8.37 13.97 -4.77
CA GLU A 608 -9.33 14.59 -5.71
C GLU A 608 -10.69 14.88 -5.04
N ARG A 609 -11.21 13.94 -4.26
CA ARG A 609 -12.49 14.14 -3.57
C ARG A 609 -12.40 15.08 -2.36
N LEU A 610 -11.27 15.12 -1.66
CA LEU A 610 -11.05 16.11 -0.59
C LEU A 610 -11.09 17.54 -1.15
N GLU A 611 -10.60 17.73 -2.38
CA GLU A 611 -10.62 19.02 -3.09
C GLU A 611 -12.04 19.45 -3.43
N GLU A 612 -12.85 18.54 -3.98
CA GLU A 612 -14.27 18.78 -4.28
C GLU A 612 -15.11 19.11 -3.04
N LEU A 613 -14.74 18.53 -1.89
CA LEU A 613 -15.37 18.82 -0.60
C LEU A 613 -14.86 20.10 0.06
N ALA A 614 -13.95 20.84 -0.60
CA ALA A 614 -13.35 22.09 -0.13
C ALA A 614 -12.74 21.98 1.29
N ILE A 615 -12.21 20.81 1.64
CA ILE A 615 -11.65 20.58 2.98
C ILE A 615 -10.38 21.42 3.15
N GLY A 616 -10.37 22.31 4.15
CA GLY A 616 -9.28 23.25 4.40
C GLY A 616 -9.37 24.56 3.61
N ARG A 617 -10.53 24.90 3.04
CA ARG A 617 -10.86 26.25 2.54
C ARG A 617 -11.92 26.86 3.46
N ASP A 618 -11.70 28.10 3.92
CA ASP A 618 -12.72 28.85 4.64
C ASP A 618 -13.79 29.33 3.65
N LEU A 619 -15.06 29.31 4.06
CA LEU A 619 -16.22 29.65 3.22
C LEU A 619 -16.32 31.16 2.88
N ASP A 620 -15.42 31.98 3.42
CA ASP A 620 -15.41 33.44 3.22
C ASP A 620 -14.64 33.88 1.96
N ASP A 621 -14.03 32.94 1.21
CA ASP A 621 -13.37 33.21 -0.08
C ASP A 621 -14.36 33.08 -1.27
N GLU A 622 -15.58 33.62 -1.16
CA GLU A 622 -16.38 33.92 -2.35
C GLU A 622 -15.83 35.20 -3.02
N ASP A 623 -15.33 35.03 -4.25
CA ASP A 623 -15.02 36.08 -5.22
C ASP A 623 -14.18 37.28 -4.72
N VAL A 624 -12.88 37.06 -4.53
CA VAL A 624 -11.93 38.10 -5.00
C VAL A 624 -11.87 37.97 -6.51
N GLY A 625 -12.91 38.52 -7.16
CA GLY A 625 -12.85 38.85 -8.57
C GLY A 625 -11.54 39.59 -8.83
N ILE A 626 -10.82 39.13 -9.84
CA ILE A 626 -9.63 39.80 -10.37
C ILE A 626 -10.13 41.15 -10.92
N ASP A 627 -10.23 42.16 -10.07
CA ASP A 627 -10.39 43.54 -10.51
C ASP A 627 -9.00 44.01 -10.96
N MET A 628 -8.81 44.02 -12.28
CA MET A 628 -7.68 44.67 -12.93
C MET A 628 -7.77 46.18 -12.69
N LYS A 629 -7.29 46.64 -11.53
CA LYS A 629 -6.87 48.02 -11.35
C LYS A 629 -5.48 48.06 -10.72
N ALA A 630 -4.50 48.26 -11.60
CA ALA A 630 -3.18 48.67 -11.24
C ALA A 630 -3.24 49.98 -10.44
N THR A 631 -2.65 49.98 -9.25
CA THR A 631 -2.18 51.20 -8.58
C THR A 631 -0.67 51.13 -8.56
N GLU A 632 -0.06 52.02 -9.32
CA GLU A 632 1.38 52.28 -9.34
C GLU A 632 1.81 52.86 -7.98
N GLU A 633 2.67 52.14 -7.27
CA GLU A 633 3.59 52.76 -6.30
C GLU A 633 5.00 52.21 -6.56
N GLU A 634 5.89 53.11 -6.98
CA GLU A 634 7.30 52.86 -7.26
C GLU A 634 8.07 52.49 -5.98
N VAL A 635 8.52 51.25 -5.89
CA VAL A 635 9.62 50.86 -4.99
C VAL A 635 10.88 50.69 -5.83
N LYS A 636 11.81 51.66 -5.73
CA LYS A 636 13.16 51.56 -6.30
C LYS A 636 13.91 50.38 -5.67
N ASN A 637 14.09 49.32 -6.44
CA ASN A 637 14.95 48.19 -6.12
C ASN A 637 16.17 48.21 -7.06
N ASP A 638 17.35 48.52 -6.53
CA ASP A 638 18.65 48.45 -7.21
C ASP A 638 19.11 46.98 -7.38
N TYR A 639 18.33 46.19 -8.11
CA TYR A 639 18.73 44.87 -8.60
C TYR A 639 18.65 44.87 -10.12
N THR A 640 19.80 44.80 -10.79
CA THR A 640 19.84 44.61 -12.23
C THR A 640 19.63 43.14 -12.57
N TYR A 641 18.48 42.82 -13.17
CA TYR A 641 18.22 41.54 -13.83
C TYR A 641 18.72 41.61 -15.28
N PHE A 642 19.28 40.51 -15.78
CA PHE A 642 19.78 40.41 -17.15
C PHE A 642 18.59 40.43 -18.13
N ASP A 643 18.43 41.54 -18.86
CA ASP A 643 17.38 41.71 -19.88
C ASP A 643 17.88 41.20 -21.24
N PHE A 644 17.14 40.25 -21.83
CA PHE A 644 17.44 39.70 -23.16
C PHE A 644 17.23 40.70 -24.30
N ASN A 645 16.60 41.85 -24.04
CA ASN A 645 16.36 42.91 -25.04
C ASN A 645 17.61 43.76 -25.38
N LEU A 646 18.75 43.53 -24.73
CA LEU A 646 20.00 44.26 -24.97
C LEU A 646 20.96 43.56 -25.96
N LEU A 647 20.54 42.47 -26.59
CA LEU A 647 21.31 41.84 -27.67
C LEU A 647 21.05 42.56 -28.99
N SER A 648 21.88 43.55 -29.31
CA SER A 648 21.96 44.09 -30.67
C SER A 648 22.49 42.99 -31.61
N VAL A 649 21.61 42.49 -32.48
CA VAL A 649 22.00 41.65 -33.61
C VAL A 649 22.60 42.58 -34.67
N GLU A 650 23.92 42.61 -34.77
CA GLU A 650 24.58 43.11 -35.98
C GLU A 650 24.36 42.10 -37.10
N GLY A 651 23.90 42.59 -38.25
CA GLY A 651 23.63 41.81 -39.46
C GLY A 651 24.87 41.48 -40.28
#